data_AF-A0A6N1VJV4-F1
#
_entry.id   AF-A0A6N1VJV4-F1
#
_cell.length_a   1.000
_cell.length_b   1.000
_cell.length_c   1.000
_cell.angle_alpha   90.00
_cell.angle_beta   90.00
_cell.angle_gamma   90.00
#
_symmetry.space_group_name_H-M   'P 1'
#
loop_
_entity.id
_entity.type
_entity.pdbx_description
1 polymer ?
#
loop_
_entity_poly.entity_id
_entity_poly.type
_entity_poly.pdbx_seq_one_letter_code
_entity_poly.pdbx_strand_id
1 'polypeptide(L)'
;MSDLEEFHHQLIADIQGDADVLGLVTVEAFFERVGDLLTEAGELDGANRAYYEGGGTSRPMRIDGYGGDPRDGDGVLSLVLCDFQLTNEMRVQNKEQIQRLLQRLYRFLVSSLKADFRAQLEETSAGFGVADLIATTWKGVEKVKLIIVTNADFRARADAATVKNLDGRPVTLSVWDLKRLKQYMEQGQARANLTIDFEKDFGGGVPLLEASATENALESYLAVIPGKQLAAIYDKWGPRLLEANVRSFLQARGKVNRGIRDTIRDEPHMFFSYNNGLSATADAIETEQTDRGLQLVRADNLQIVNGGQTTASLHAARKAFAEQLEQVHVQMKLTIVPREQSEVVVPRISEYANSQNKVNAADFFANHPFHIRTEELSRKVLARGEGGYRDTKWFYERARGQYADERGRRTVAERKKFDAEFPRSQFLTKTDLAKFENTWACLPHVVSLGAQKNFAEFAKNIGKRWGSEGASFDELWFKRMIAKAIIFRATEKLVSGAEWYEGGYRANIVTYAIAKLVHDIEERDMVVDLDLVWRKQDVPIELKSALLIAAAEAQDIITHPPEGVRNFSEWAKKQACWKRLEDRELTYPEELDRVLISPDLANEREREARAEKAVETSVEAELEVHRLGAAFWAEARNWARERGLLSPRENGVLETCAAIPSKMPSEKQCAIAMSALKKLQDQGFSTDAKANAN
;
A
#
# COMPACT_ATOMS: atom_id res chain seq x y z
N MET A 1 -27.20 -3.93 -14.86
CA MET A 1 -25.77 -4.26 -14.92
C MET A 1 -25.44 -4.97 -13.63
N SER A 2 -24.88 -6.18 -13.70
CA SER A 2 -24.46 -6.87 -12.49
C SER A 2 -23.29 -6.12 -11.85
N ASP A 3 -23.16 -6.24 -10.53
CA ASP A 3 -22.07 -5.62 -9.77
C ASP A 3 -20.67 -6.06 -10.30
N LEU A 4 -20.55 -7.27 -10.86
CA LEU A 4 -19.32 -7.75 -11.52
C LEU A 4 -19.11 -7.15 -12.91
N GLU A 5 -20.17 -6.84 -13.66
CA GLU A 5 -20.09 -6.15 -14.96
C GLU A 5 -19.65 -4.68 -14.78
N GLU A 6 -20.15 -3.98 -13.75
CA GLU A 6 -19.67 -2.61 -13.46
C GLU A 6 -18.18 -2.62 -13.14
N PHE A 7 -17.71 -3.59 -12.33
CA PHE A 7 -16.28 -3.77 -12.07
C PHE A 7 -15.47 -4.11 -13.32
N HIS A 8 -15.98 -4.93 -14.24
CA HIS A 8 -15.34 -5.22 -15.53
C HIS A 8 -15.09 -3.95 -16.35
N HIS A 9 -16.14 -3.13 -16.51
CA HIS A 9 -16.04 -1.86 -17.22
C HIS A 9 -15.08 -0.89 -16.53
N GLN A 10 -15.12 -0.83 -15.19
CA GLN A 10 -14.21 0.00 -14.41
C GLN A 10 -12.76 -0.44 -14.58
N LEU A 11 -12.48 -1.73 -14.48
CA LEU A 11 -11.14 -2.29 -14.65
C LEU A 11 -10.61 -1.99 -16.06
N ILE A 12 -11.42 -2.15 -17.11
CA ILE A 12 -11.01 -1.81 -18.47
C ILE A 12 -10.68 -0.32 -18.60
N ALA A 13 -11.55 0.56 -18.12
CA ALA A 13 -11.35 2.00 -18.18
C ALA A 13 -10.07 2.42 -17.43
N ASP A 14 -9.83 1.82 -16.26
CA ASP A 14 -8.63 2.02 -15.47
C ASP A 14 -7.37 1.59 -16.25
N ILE A 15 -7.38 0.41 -16.87
CA ILE A 15 -6.26 -0.09 -17.66
C ILE A 15 -5.99 0.77 -18.89
N GLN A 16 -7.03 1.26 -19.56
CA GLN A 16 -6.87 2.18 -20.69
C GLN A 16 -6.25 3.51 -20.22
N GLY A 17 -6.74 4.06 -19.11
CA GLY A 17 -6.16 5.27 -18.51
C GLY A 17 -4.70 5.07 -18.11
N ASP A 18 -4.37 3.96 -17.46
CA ASP A 18 -3.00 3.62 -17.06
C ASP A 18 -2.10 3.44 -18.32
N ALA A 19 -2.61 2.84 -19.40
CA ALA A 19 -1.91 2.69 -20.67
C ALA A 19 -1.58 4.04 -21.33
N ASP A 20 -2.54 4.95 -21.41
CA ASP A 20 -2.35 6.30 -21.96
C ASP A 20 -1.38 7.14 -21.10
N VAL A 21 -1.47 7.00 -19.78
CA VAL A 21 -0.59 7.71 -18.83
C VAL A 21 0.85 7.21 -18.88
N LEU A 22 1.07 5.92 -19.12
CA LEU A 22 2.40 5.30 -19.14
C LEU A 22 3.00 5.15 -20.53
N GLY A 23 2.23 5.44 -21.60
CA GLY A 23 2.64 5.20 -22.98
C GLY A 23 2.85 3.71 -23.28
N LEU A 24 1.97 2.86 -22.74
CA LEU A 24 2.06 1.41 -22.83
C LEU A 24 0.95 0.84 -23.71
N VAL A 25 1.17 -0.38 -24.20
CA VAL A 25 0.07 -1.19 -24.74
C VAL A 25 -0.80 -1.69 -23.58
N THR A 26 -2.11 -1.80 -23.77
CA THR A 26 -3.08 -2.16 -22.71
C THR A 26 -2.78 -3.47 -21.99
N VAL A 27 -2.18 -4.46 -22.67
CA VAL A 27 -1.76 -5.72 -22.04
C VAL A 27 -0.61 -5.51 -21.05
N GLU A 28 0.29 -4.58 -21.32
CA GLU A 28 1.41 -4.25 -20.42
C GLU A 28 0.91 -3.44 -19.23
N ALA A 29 0.04 -2.45 -19.46
CA ALA A 29 -0.63 -1.73 -18.38
C ALA A 29 -1.42 -2.68 -17.47
N PHE A 30 -2.08 -3.68 -18.05
CA PHE A 30 -2.73 -4.75 -17.28
C PHE A 30 -1.74 -5.54 -16.44
N PHE A 31 -0.59 -5.94 -17.00
CA PHE A 31 0.45 -6.64 -16.25
C PHE A 31 0.98 -5.81 -15.07
N GLU A 32 1.32 -4.54 -15.28
CA GLU A 32 1.83 -3.66 -14.22
C GLU A 32 0.83 -3.58 -13.07
N ARG A 33 -0.44 -3.27 -13.38
CA ARG A 33 -1.49 -3.14 -12.37
C ARG A 33 -1.73 -4.44 -11.59
N VAL A 34 -1.83 -5.57 -12.28
CA VAL A 34 -2.05 -6.85 -11.58
C VAL A 34 -0.79 -7.35 -10.88
N GLY A 35 0.40 -6.95 -11.36
CA GLY A 35 1.68 -7.21 -10.73
C GLY A 35 1.77 -6.55 -9.35
N ASP A 36 1.37 -5.28 -9.26
CA ASP A 36 1.25 -4.56 -7.98
C ASP A 36 0.25 -5.27 -7.06
N LEU A 37 -0.95 -5.59 -7.55
CA LEU A 37 -1.96 -6.30 -6.78
C LEU A 37 -1.47 -7.65 -6.25
N LEU A 38 -0.75 -8.43 -7.07
CA LEU A 38 -0.20 -9.72 -6.68
C LEU A 38 0.94 -9.58 -5.67
N THR A 39 1.76 -8.54 -5.81
CA THR A 39 2.86 -8.25 -4.88
C THR A 39 2.31 -7.81 -3.52
N GLU A 40 1.30 -6.94 -3.50
CA GLU A 40 0.57 -6.55 -2.29
C GLU A 40 -0.14 -7.73 -1.63
N ALA A 41 -0.69 -8.65 -2.43
CA ALA A 41 -1.31 -9.88 -1.93
C ALA A 41 -0.33 -10.88 -1.32
N GLY A 42 0.99 -10.62 -1.41
CA GLY A 42 2.03 -11.58 -1.06
C GLY A 42 2.00 -12.82 -1.96
N GLU A 43 1.40 -12.72 -3.15
CA GLU A 43 1.47 -13.79 -4.14
C GLU A 43 2.81 -13.81 -4.87
N LEU A 44 3.48 -12.65 -4.96
CA LEU A 44 4.78 -12.42 -5.56
C LEU A 44 5.66 -11.58 -4.62
N ASP A 45 6.97 -11.77 -4.64
CA ASP A 45 7.91 -10.88 -3.93
C ASP A 45 8.15 -9.58 -4.71
N GLY A 46 8.03 -9.65 -6.03
CA GLY A 46 7.95 -8.52 -6.94
C GLY A 46 7.45 -8.98 -8.31
N ALA A 47 6.81 -8.09 -9.07
CA ALA A 47 6.33 -8.40 -10.41
C ALA A 47 7.32 -7.89 -11.47
N ASN A 48 8.09 -8.80 -12.07
CA ASN A 48 9.02 -8.45 -13.14
C ASN A 48 8.44 -8.89 -14.49
N ARG A 49 8.23 -7.92 -15.38
CA ARG A 49 7.75 -8.17 -16.73
C ARG A 49 8.82 -8.89 -17.55
N ALA A 50 8.46 -10.02 -18.16
CA ALA A 50 9.32 -10.77 -19.07
C ALA A 50 8.44 -11.51 -20.09
N TYR A 51 8.19 -10.84 -21.22
CA TYR A 51 7.35 -11.41 -22.26
C TYR A 51 8.11 -12.40 -23.12
N TYR A 52 7.47 -13.54 -23.37
CA TYR A 52 7.87 -14.45 -24.43
C TYR A 52 6.63 -15.18 -24.96
N GLU A 53 6.52 -15.31 -26.28
CA GLU A 53 5.55 -16.17 -26.94
C GLU A 53 6.25 -16.94 -28.07
N GLY A 54 6.02 -18.26 -28.15
CA GLY A 54 6.72 -19.09 -29.12
C GLY A 54 6.24 -20.55 -29.17
N GLY A 55 6.99 -21.40 -29.86
CA GLY A 55 6.69 -22.84 -30.00
C GLY A 55 5.68 -23.22 -31.08
N GLY A 56 5.26 -22.25 -31.92
CA GLY A 56 4.38 -22.46 -33.06
C GLY A 56 2.97 -22.93 -32.70
N THR A 57 2.18 -23.31 -33.72
CA THR A 57 0.79 -23.77 -33.55
C THR A 57 0.69 -25.13 -32.84
N SER A 58 1.71 -25.98 -32.94
CA SER A 58 1.70 -27.33 -32.38
C SER A 58 2.09 -27.38 -30.89
N ARG A 59 2.97 -26.48 -30.43
CA ARG A 59 3.44 -26.41 -29.03
C ARG A 59 3.53 -24.97 -28.51
N PRO A 60 2.41 -24.23 -28.47
CA PRO A 60 2.44 -22.84 -27.99
C PRO A 60 2.96 -22.75 -26.55
N MET A 61 3.82 -21.77 -26.34
CA MET A 61 4.46 -21.37 -25.09
C MET A 61 4.24 -19.88 -24.89
N ARG A 62 3.95 -19.47 -23.65
CA ARG A 62 3.81 -18.06 -23.32
C ARG A 62 4.12 -17.79 -21.85
N ILE A 63 4.76 -16.67 -21.57
CA ILE A 63 4.95 -16.07 -20.24
C ILE A 63 4.82 -14.55 -20.39
N ASP A 64 4.28 -13.89 -19.37
CA ASP A 64 4.19 -12.43 -19.33
C ASP A 64 5.09 -11.82 -18.24
N GLY A 65 5.41 -12.58 -17.19
CA GLY A 65 6.39 -12.16 -16.19
C GLY A 65 6.64 -13.20 -15.10
N TYR A 66 7.38 -12.80 -14.07
CA TYR A 66 7.80 -13.67 -12.97
C TYR A 66 7.89 -12.91 -11.63
N GLY A 67 7.98 -13.66 -10.54
CA GLY A 67 7.83 -13.17 -9.17
C GLY A 67 9.09 -12.75 -8.43
N GLY A 68 10.19 -12.49 -9.14
CA GLY A 68 11.52 -12.29 -8.57
C GLY A 68 12.38 -13.57 -8.57
N ASP A 69 13.51 -13.50 -7.88
CA ASP A 69 14.52 -14.57 -7.88
C ASP A 69 14.21 -15.62 -6.80
N PRO A 70 14.12 -16.93 -7.15
CA PRO A 70 13.85 -17.99 -6.17
C PRO A 70 14.87 -18.07 -5.03
N ARG A 71 16.09 -17.54 -5.22
CA ARG A 71 17.14 -17.49 -4.18
C ARG A 71 16.80 -16.50 -3.06
N ASP A 72 16.02 -15.48 -3.37
CA ASP A 72 15.55 -14.47 -2.42
C ASP A 72 14.19 -14.83 -1.79
N GLY A 73 13.39 -15.68 -2.46
CA GLY A 73 12.01 -16.03 -2.11
C GLY A 73 11.84 -17.44 -1.51
N ASP A 74 12.74 -17.85 -0.62
CA ASP A 74 12.70 -19.15 0.07
C ASP A 74 12.54 -20.37 -0.88
N GLY A 75 13.17 -20.32 -2.06
CA GLY A 75 13.12 -21.40 -3.05
C GLY A 75 11.81 -21.46 -3.86
N VAL A 76 10.99 -20.41 -3.84
CA VAL A 76 9.73 -20.36 -4.61
C VAL A 76 9.94 -19.69 -5.97
N LEU A 77 9.72 -20.44 -7.05
CA LEU A 77 9.68 -19.90 -8.41
C LEU A 77 8.25 -19.55 -8.81
N SER A 78 7.95 -18.26 -8.97
CA SER A 78 6.62 -17.78 -9.39
C SER A 78 6.66 -17.29 -10.84
N LEU A 79 5.79 -17.82 -11.70
CA LEU A 79 5.65 -17.43 -13.11
C LEU A 79 4.23 -16.96 -13.39
N VAL A 80 4.08 -15.91 -14.19
CA VAL A 80 2.81 -15.20 -14.43
C VAL A 80 2.46 -15.20 -15.91
N LEU A 81 1.19 -15.49 -16.21
CA LEU A 81 0.58 -15.32 -17.53
C LEU A 81 -0.70 -14.48 -17.39
N CYS A 82 -0.81 -13.43 -18.21
CA CYS A 82 -1.93 -12.51 -18.26
C CYS A 82 -2.82 -12.78 -19.49
N ASP A 83 -4.06 -13.21 -19.26
CA ASP A 83 -5.11 -13.28 -20.28
C ASP A 83 -6.02 -12.05 -20.20
N PHE A 84 -5.63 -11.01 -20.91
CA PHE A 84 -6.37 -9.76 -21.03
C PHE A 84 -6.95 -9.60 -22.43
N GLN A 85 -8.24 -9.24 -22.51
CA GLN A 85 -8.88 -8.83 -23.76
C GLN A 85 -9.74 -7.59 -23.52
N LEU A 86 -9.63 -6.63 -24.45
CA LEU A 86 -10.40 -5.40 -24.41
C LEU A 86 -11.79 -5.65 -25.02
N THR A 87 -12.74 -6.13 -24.22
CA THR A 87 -14.11 -6.42 -24.64
C THR A 87 -15.12 -5.65 -23.80
N ASN A 88 -16.16 -5.09 -24.42
CA ASN A 88 -17.26 -4.45 -23.68
C ASN A 88 -18.02 -5.48 -22.84
N GLU A 89 -18.26 -6.66 -23.38
CA GLU A 89 -18.94 -7.73 -22.64
C GLU A 89 -17.94 -8.52 -21.80
N MET A 90 -18.39 -8.91 -20.60
CA MET A 90 -17.62 -9.75 -19.69
C MET A 90 -17.48 -11.15 -20.29
N ARG A 91 -16.24 -11.60 -20.46
CA ARG A 91 -15.95 -12.96 -20.92
C ARG A 91 -16.15 -13.96 -19.79
N VAL A 92 -16.60 -15.17 -20.12
CA VAL A 92 -16.62 -16.31 -19.21
C VAL A 92 -15.55 -17.30 -19.65
N GLN A 93 -14.75 -17.77 -18.70
CA GLN A 93 -13.80 -18.85 -18.93
C GLN A 93 -14.20 -20.14 -18.23
N ASN A 94 -14.00 -21.25 -18.96
CA ASN A 94 -14.16 -22.61 -18.46
C ASN A 94 -12.81 -23.23 -18.08
N LYS A 95 -12.87 -24.44 -17.52
CA LYS A 95 -11.69 -25.18 -17.05
C LYS A 95 -10.73 -25.48 -18.19
N GLU A 96 -11.24 -25.80 -19.38
CA GLU A 96 -10.45 -26.14 -20.56
C GLU A 96 -9.65 -24.95 -21.08
N GLN A 97 -10.22 -23.74 -21.06
CA GLN A 97 -9.54 -22.49 -21.41
C GLN A 97 -8.38 -22.19 -20.46
N ILE A 98 -8.63 -22.22 -19.14
CA ILE A 98 -7.57 -22.03 -18.14
C ILE A 98 -6.49 -23.10 -18.28
N GLN A 99 -6.87 -24.35 -18.54
CA GLN A 99 -5.92 -25.43 -18.75
C GLN A 99 -5.05 -25.22 -20.00
N ARG A 100 -5.57 -24.62 -21.07
CA ARG A 100 -4.76 -24.23 -22.24
C ARG A 100 -3.73 -23.15 -21.89
N LEU A 101 -4.13 -22.14 -21.13
CA LEU A 101 -3.21 -21.08 -20.66
C LEU A 101 -2.12 -21.66 -19.75
N LEU A 102 -2.52 -22.50 -18.78
CA LEU A 102 -1.60 -23.23 -17.91
C LEU A 102 -0.59 -24.05 -18.72
N GLN A 103 -1.03 -24.76 -19.76
CA GLN A 103 -0.13 -25.58 -20.58
C GLN A 103 0.88 -24.74 -21.37
N ARG A 104 0.52 -23.52 -21.82
CA ARG A 104 1.46 -22.60 -22.46
C ARG A 104 2.56 -22.16 -21.49
N LEU A 105 2.18 -21.78 -20.27
CA LEU A 105 3.11 -21.36 -19.23
C LEU A 105 3.99 -22.53 -18.75
N TYR A 106 3.39 -23.70 -18.52
CA TYR A 106 4.10 -24.90 -18.11
C TYR A 106 5.11 -25.38 -19.16
N ARG A 107 4.78 -25.31 -20.46
CA ARG A 107 5.72 -25.66 -21.52
C ARG A 107 6.90 -24.71 -21.57
N PHE A 108 6.68 -23.41 -21.36
CA PHE A 108 7.79 -22.46 -21.25
C PHE A 108 8.74 -22.81 -20.11
N LEU A 109 8.20 -23.12 -18.92
CA LEU A 109 8.98 -23.60 -17.76
C LEU A 109 9.83 -24.83 -18.11
N VAL A 110 9.22 -25.86 -18.71
CA VAL A 110 9.92 -27.11 -19.06
C VAL A 110 10.97 -26.89 -20.14
N SER A 111 10.68 -26.06 -21.15
CA SER A 111 11.63 -25.73 -22.21
C SER A 111 12.82 -24.92 -21.67
N SER A 112 12.60 -24.02 -20.71
CA SER A 112 13.65 -23.21 -20.09
C SER A 112 14.77 -24.04 -19.45
N LEU A 113 14.45 -25.25 -18.96
CA LEU A 113 15.43 -26.18 -18.38
C LEU A 113 16.36 -26.82 -19.44
N LYS A 114 16.04 -26.71 -20.73
CA LYS A 114 16.82 -27.31 -21.82
C LYS A 114 17.84 -26.30 -22.34
N ALA A 115 19.10 -26.71 -22.45
CA ALA A 115 20.17 -25.87 -22.99
C ALA A 115 19.88 -25.43 -24.44
N ASP A 116 19.43 -26.35 -25.29
CA ASP A 116 19.14 -26.06 -26.70
C ASP A 116 18.05 -25.01 -26.90
N PHE A 117 17.05 -24.97 -26.01
CA PHE A 117 16.00 -23.95 -26.08
C PHE A 117 16.56 -22.57 -25.73
N ARG A 118 17.35 -22.47 -24.65
CA ARG A 118 17.97 -21.20 -24.25
C ARG A 118 18.94 -20.67 -25.31
N ALA A 119 19.70 -21.55 -25.96
CA ALA A 119 20.63 -21.18 -27.02
C ALA A 119 19.96 -20.64 -28.30
N GLN A 120 18.63 -20.80 -28.45
CA GLN A 120 17.85 -20.26 -29.56
C GLN A 120 17.24 -18.88 -29.24
N LEU A 121 17.29 -18.45 -27.99
CA LEU A 121 16.78 -17.14 -27.58
C LEU A 121 17.90 -16.11 -27.68
N GLU A 122 17.53 -14.88 -28.03
CA GLU A 122 18.44 -13.74 -28.02
C GLU A 122 18.84 -13.39 -26.57
N GLU A 123 20.15 -13.27 -26.30
CA GLU A 123 20.69 -13.14 -24.93
C GLU A 123 20.22 -11.86 -24.22
N THR A 124 19.95 -10.79 -24.96
CA THR A 124 19.41 -9.52 -24.43
C THR A 124 17.90 -9.58 -24.17
N SER A 125 17.19 -10.55 -24.74
CA SER A 125 15.74 -10.64 -24.62
C SER A 125 15.29 -10.99 -23.20
N ALA A 126 14.16 -10.39 -22.78
CA ALA A 126 13.55 -10.71 -21.48
C ALA A 126 13.15 -12.21 -21.37
N GLY A 127 12.79 -12.83 -22.50
CA GLY A 127 12.50 -14.27 -22.59
C GLY A 127 13.72 -15.15 -22.27
N PHE A 128 14.91 -14.79 -22.76
CA PHE A 128 16.15 -15.46 -22.37
C PHE A 128 16.46 -15.26 -20.89
N GLY A 129 16.34 -14.02 -20.40
CA GLY A 129 16.63 -13.68 -19.01
C GLY A 129 15.84 -14.55 -18.01
N VAL A 130 14.52 -14.71 -18.22
CA VAL A 130 13.71 -15.57 -17.35
C VAL A 130 14.00 -17.06 -17.57
N ALA A 131 14.29 -17.51 -18.81
CA ALA A 131 14.64 -18.89 -19.08
C ALA A 131 15.96 -19.32 -18.41
N ASP A 132 16.97 -18.44 -18.45
CA ASP A 132 18.25 -18.67 -17.78
C ASP A 132 18.15 -18.58 -16.26
N LEU A 133 17.34 -17.65 -15.72
CA LEU A 133 17.00 -17.60 -14.29
C LEU A 133 16.43 -18.93 -13.81
N ILE A 134 15.44 -19.48 -14.53
CA ILE A 134 14.82 -20.77 -14.20
C ILE A 134 15.88 -21.87 -14.16
N ALA A 135 16.71 -21.96 -15.20
CA ALA A 135 17.70 -23.04 -15.32
C ALA A 135 18.84 -22.94 -14.28
N THR A 136 19.33 -21.73 -14.01
CA THR A 136 20.44 -21.51 -13.06
C THR A 136 20.01 -21.69 -11.61
N THR A 137 18.77 -21.33 -11.27
CA THR A 137 18.22 -21.47 -9.90
C THR A 137 17.54 -22.80 -9.64
N TRP A 138 17.28 -23.61 -10.68
CA TRP A 138 16.49 -24.85 -10.57
C TRP A 138 16.88 -25.76 -9.40
N LYS A 139 18.19 -25.91 -9.13
CA LYS A 139 18.69 -26.74 -8.03
C LYS A 139 18.20 -26.28 -6.65
N GLY A 140 18.02 -24.98 -6.45
CA GLY A 140 17.52 -24.39 -5.20
C GLY A 140 16.01 -24.15 -5.17
N VAL A 141 15.30 -24.38 -6.28
CA VAL A 141 13.84 -24.26 -6.31
C VAL A 141 13.21 -25.43 -5.56
N GLU A 142 12.47 -25.13 -4.49
CA GLU A 142 11.70 -26.10 -3.71
C GLU A 142 10.27 -26.24 -4.22
N LYS A 143 9.67 -25.15 -4.72
CA LYS A 143 8.27 -25.08 -5.17
C LYS A 143 8.12 -24.18 -6.40
N VAL A 144 7.25 -24.56 -7.32
CA VAL A 144 6.85 -23.73 -8.45
C VAL A 144 5.40 -23.27 -8.29
N LYS A 145 5.15 -21.99 -8.56
CA LYS A 145 3.85 -21.35 -8.53
C LYS A 145 3.55 -20.74 -9.90
N LEU A 146 2.55 -21.28 -10.57
CA LEU A 146 2.08 -20.79 -11.85
C LEU A 146 0.84 -19.93 -11.60
N ILE A 147 0.89 -18.66 -11.97
CA ILE A 147 -0.16 -17.68 -11.75
C ILE A 147 -0.78 -17.31 -13.09
N ILE A 148 -2.10 -17.45 -13.20
CA ILE A 148 -2.86 -16.99 -14.35
C ILE A 148 -3.76 -15.85 -13.87
N VAL A 149 -3.63 -14.69 -14.50
CA VAL A 149 -4.47 -13.53 -14.23
C VAL A 149 -5.34 -13.25 -15.44
N THR A 150 -6.65 -13.04 -15.25
CA THR A 150 -7.58 -12.79 -16.36
C THR A 150 -8.64 -11.77 -15.98
N ASN A 151 -9.05 -10.94 -16.95
CA ASN A 151 -10.23 -10.07 -16.82
C ASN A 151 -11.55 -10.79 -17.18
N ALA A 152 -11.56 -12.12 -17.21
CA ALA A 152 -12.76 -12.94 -17.42
C ALA A 152 -13.30 -13.50 -16.09
N ASP A 153 -14.60 -13.81 -16.06
CA ASP A 153 -15.24 -14.56 -14.98
C ASP A 153 -14.94 -16.06 -15.11
N PHE A 154 -14.22 -16.63 -14.14
CA PHE A 154 -13.94 -18.06 -14.10
C PHE A 154 -14.93 -18.78 -13.16
N ARG A 155 -15.89 -19.50 -13.74
CA ARG A 155 -17.03 -20.07 -13.00
C ARG A 155 -16.82 -21.48 -12.42
N ALA A 156 -15.65 -22.09 -12.63
CA ALA A 156 -15.36 -23.41 -12.07
C ALA A 156 -14.73 -23.27 -10.67
N ARG A 157 -15.08 -24.18 -9.74
CA ARG A 157 -14.35 -24.28 -8.47
C ARG A 157 -12.87 -24.55 -8.78
N ALA A 158 -11.99 -23.68 -8.32
CA ALA A 158 -10.54 -23.80 -8.46
C ALA A 158 -9.93 -24.94 -7.60
N ASP A 159 -10.72 -25.98 -7.30
CA ASP A 159 -10.26 -27.16 -6.59
C ASP A 159 -9.50 -28.05 -7.59
N ALA A 160 -8.18 -27.83 -7.58
CA ALA A 160 -7.12 -28.65 -8.17
C ALA A 160 -7.25 -28.94 -9.68
N ALA A 161 -6.83 -27.98 -10.51
CA ALA A 161 -6.09 -28.38 -11.70
C ALA A 161 -4.79 -29.04 -11.23
N THR A 162 -4.70 -30.36 -11.30
CA THR A 162 -3.49 -31.10 -10.91
C THR A 162 -2.39 -30.79 -11.91
N VAL A 163 -1.50 -29.87 -11.55
CA VAL A 163 -0.26 -29.68 -12.28
C VAL A 163 0.68 -30.81 -11.86
N LYS A 164 1.28 -31.51 -12.82
CA LYS A 164 2.24 -32.56 -12.49
C LYS A 164 3.45 -31.92 -11.81
N ASN A 165 3.98 -32.58 -10.78
CA ASN A 165 5.27 -32.22 -10.21
C ASN A 165 6.33 -32.28 -11.30
N LEU A 166 7.28 -31.35 -11.27
CA LEU A 166 8.39 -31.28 -12.22
C LEU A 166 9.67 -31.58 -11.47
N ASP A 167 10.39 -32.64 -11.86
CA ASP A 167 11.60 -33.10 -11.18
C ASP A 167 11.45 -33.23 -9.65
N GLY A 168 10.33 -33.80 -9.20
CA GLY A 168 10.02 -33.97 -7.77
C GLY A 168 9.56 -32.70 -7.03
N ARG A 169 9.57 -31.53 -7.68
CA ARG A 169 9.13 -30.25 -7.10
C ARG A 169 7.61 -30.08 -7.23
N PRO A 170 6.90 -29.70 -6.15
CA PRO A 170 5.48 -29.37 -6.23
C PRO A 170 5.23 -28.18 -7.15
N VAL A 171 4.34 -28.35 -8.12
CA VAL A 171 3.85 -27.27 -8.99
C VAL A 171 2.42 -26.92 -8.60
N THR A 172 2.17 -25.65 -8.31
CA THR A 172 0.86 -25.14 -7.89
C THR A 172 0.32 -24.14 -8.91
N LEU A 173 -1.01 -24.10 -9.07
CA LEU A 173 -1.70 -23.11 -9.89
C LEU A 173 -2.45 -22.13 -8.98
N SER A 174 -2.29 -20.83 -9.22
CA SER A 174 -3.11 -19.76 -8.64
C SER A 174 -3.82 -19.03 -9.78
N VAL A 175 -5.15 -19.01 -9.76
CA VAL A 175 -5.95 -18.26 -10.75
C VAL A 175 -6.49 -17.00 -10.09
N TRP A 176 -6.28 -15.87 -10.74
CA TRP A 176 -6.78 -14.55 -10.40
C TRP A 176 -7.75 -14.11 -11.49
N ASP A 177 -9.01 -14.47 -11.31
CA ASP A 177 -10.09 -14.11 -12.22
C ASP A 177 -10.72 -12.77 -11.82
N LEU A 178 -11.67 -12.29 -12.63
CA LEU A 178 -12.31 -11.01 -12.40
C LEU A 178 -12.98 -10.93 -11.02
N LYS A 179 -13.60 -12.01 -10.54
CA LYS A 179 -14.24 -12.07 -9.21
C LYS A 179 -13.22 -11.95 -8.09
N ARG A 180 -12.11 -12.69 -8.16
CA ARG A 180 -11.05 -12.64 -7.15
C ARG A 180 -10.35 -11.28 -7.14
N LEU A 181 -10.09 -10.70 -8.31
CA LEU A 181 -9.54 -9.34 -8.43
C LEU A 181 -10.47 -8.32 -7.75
N LYS A 182 -11.76 -8.39 -8.07
CA LYS A 182 -12.80 -7.56 -7.46
C LYS A 182 -12.81 -7.68 -5.94
N GLN A 183 -12.95 -8.91 -5.43
CA GLN A 183 -12.96 -9.17 -3.99
C GLN A 183 -11.71 -8.63 -3.31
N TYR A 184 -10.54 -8.85 -3.89
CA TYR A 184 -9.29 -8.38 -3.31
C TYR A 184 -9.16 -6.86 -3.33
N MET A 185 -9.72 -6.16 -4.33
CA MET A 185 -9.74 -4.71 -4.41
C MET A 185 -10.77 -4.07 -3.48
N GLU A 186 -11.92 -4.73 -3.29
CA GLU A 186 -13.00 -4.26 -2.40
C GLU A 186 -12.77 -4.61 -0.93
N GLN A 187 -11.96 -5.62 -0.62
CA GLN A 187 -11.58 -5.99 0.75
C GLN A 187 -10.88 -4.85 1.51
N GLY A 188 -10.32 -3.85 0.83
CA GLY A 188 -9.82 -2.62 1.47
C GLY A 188 -10.92 -1.68 2.00
N GLN A 189 -12.20 -1.92 1.68
CA GLN A 189 -13.31 -0.99 1.93
C GLN A 189 -14.23 -1.35 3.11
N ALA A 190 -14.11 -2.52 3.74
CA ALA A 190 -15.17 -3.06 4.60
C ALA A 190 -14.93 -2.97 6.12
N ARG A 191 -14.51 -1.82 6.65
CA ARG A 191 -14.29 -1.65 8.10
C ARG A 191 -15.57 -1.49 8.96
N ALA A 192 -16.76 -1.85 8.46
CA ALA A 192 -18.02 -1.57 9.15
C ALA A 192 -18.93 -2.80 9.37
N ASN A 193 -19.29 -3.00 10.64
CA ASN A 193 -20.35 -3.85 11.20
C ASN A 193 -20.09 -5.37 11.21
N LEU A 194 -19.28 -5.83 12.17
CA LEU A 194 -19.21 -7.24 12.62
C LEU A 194 -19.69 -7.30 14.07
N THR A 195 -20.86 -7.86 14.35
CA THR A 195 -21.38 -8.04 15.72
C THR A 195 -21.54 -9.54 16.00
N ILE A 196 -21.04 -9.99 17.14
CA ILE A 196 -21.11 -11.39 17.58
C ILE A 196 -21.91 -11.47 18.87
N ASP A 197 -23.05 -12.14 18.82
CA ASP A 197 -23.88 -12.48 19.97
C ASP A 197 -23.58 -13.94 20.38
N PHE A 198 -22.74 -14.12 21.40
CA PHE A 198 -22.22 -15.43 21.81
C PHE A 198 -23.32 -16.33 22.39
N GLU A 199 -24.23 -15.73 23.16
CA GLU A 199 -25.31 -16.45 23.83
C GLU A 199 -26.35 -16.96 22.81
N LYS A 200 -26.81 -16.08 21.91
CA LYS A 200 -27.88 -16.45 20.95
C LYS A 200 -27.38 -17.26 19.77
N ASP A 201 -26.25 -16.89 19.18
CA ASP A 201 -25.80 -17.46 17.91
C ASP A 201 -24.79 -18.60 18.09
N PHE A 202 -24.10 -18.67 19.23
CA PHE A 202 -22.92 -19.52 19.39
C PHE A 202 -22.90 -20.39 20.65
N GLY A 203 -24.07 -20.62 21.26
CA GLY A 203 -24.24 -21.68 22.26
C GLY A 203 -23.83 -21.33 23.69
N GLY A 204 -23.66 -20.05 24.02
CA GLY A 204 -23.48 -19.56 25.40
C GLY A 204 -22.43 -18.47 25.54
N GLY A 205 -22.52 -17.70 26.64
CA GLY A 205 -21.54 -16.66 26.98
C GLY A 205 -20.14 -17.24 27.25
N VAL A 206 -19.10 -16.42 27.02
CA VAL A 206 -17.70 -16.83 27.25
C VAL A 206 -17.23 -16.29 28.60
N PRO A 207 -16.71 -17.12 29.52
CA PRO A 207 -16.20 -16.63 30.80
C PRO A 207 -15.08 -15.58 30.63
N LEU A 208 -15.17 -14.48 31.39
CA LEU A 208 -14.22 -13.38 31.40
C LEU A 208 -13.57 -13.24 32.79
N LEU A 209 -12.27 -12.91 32.77
CA LEU A 209 -11.51 -12.43 33.91
C LEU A 209 -10.98 -11.04 33.58
N GLU A 210 -11.37 -10.05 34.38
CA GLU A 210 -10.87 -8.68 34.25
C GLU A 210 -9.37 -8.63 34.59
N ALA A 211 -8.56 -8.12 33.66
CA ALA A 211 -7.10 -8.12 33.77
C ALA A 211 -6.52 -6.74 34.15
N SER A 212 -7.16 -5.65 33.74
CA SER A 212 -6.75 -4.29 34.07
C SER A 212 -7.87 -3.28 33.89
N ALA A 213 -8.21 -2.58 34.98
CA ALA A 213 -9.13 -1.43 35.00
C ALA A 213 -8.54 -0.30 35.87
N THR A 214 -7.47 0.32 35.39
CA THR A 214 -6.96 1.58 35.96
C THR A 214 -7.38 2.74 35.06
N GLU A 215 -7.65 3.91 35.63
CA GLU A 215 -8.21 5.10 34.95
C GLU A 215 -7.49 5.53 33.65
N ASN A 216 -6.24 5.10 33.42
CA ASN A 216 -5.43 5.44 32.25
C ASN A 216 -5.13 4.26 31.30
N ALA A 217 -5.74 3.08 31.50
CA ALA A 217 -5.52 1.88 30.67
C ALA A 217 -6.82 1.41 30.02
N LEU A 218 -6.71 0.84 28.81
CA LEU A 218 -7.85 0.24 28.12
C LEU A 218 -8.35 -1.00 28.88
N GLU A 219 -9.67 -1.11 28.99
CA GLU A 219 -10.31 -2.29 29.57
C GLU A 219 -9.85 -3.55 28.85
N SER A 220 -9.31 -4.50 29.63
CA SER A 220 -8.75 -5.73 29.09
C SER A 220 -9.21 -6.93 29.90
N TYR A 221 -9.55 -7.99 29.19
CA TYR A 221 -10.09 -9.23 29.73
C TYR A 221 -9.29 -10.43 29.22
N LEU A 222 -9.19 -11.45 30.06
CA LEU A 222 -8.79 -12.79 29.67
C LEU A 222 -10.04 -13.66 29.58
N ALA A 223 -10.16 -14.41 28.49
CA ALA A 223 -11.27 -15.31 28.25
C ALA A 223 -10.77 -16.70 27.86
N VAL A 224 -11.60 -17.71 28.06
CA VAL A 224 -11.35 -19.07 27.57
C VAL A 224 -12.50 -19.45 26.65
N ILE A 225 -12.27 -19.38 25.34
CA ILE A 225 -13.29 -19.68 24.34
C ILE A 225 -13.22 -21.16 23.92
N PRO A 226 -14.34 -21.89 23.91
CA PRO A 226 -14.40 -23.24 23.36
C PRO A 226 -14.00 -23.26 21.88
N GLY A 227 -13.18 -24.24 21.48
CA GLY A 227 -12.67 -24.38 20.11
C GLY A 227 -13.79 -24.55 19.09
N LYS A 228 -14.85 -25.28 19.45
CA LYS A 228 -16.08 -25.40 18.64
C LYS A 228 -16.76 -24.05 18.41
N GLN A 229 -16.86 -23.23 19.46
CA GLN A 229 -17.49 -21.91 19.39
C GLN A 229 -16.70 -20.97 18.47
N LEU A 230 -15.38 -20.91 18.67
CA LEU A 230 -14.47 -20.12 17.83
C LEU A 230 -14.51 -20.56 16.35
N ALA A 231 -14.56 -21.87 16.10
CA ALA A 231 -14.70 -22.42 14.75
C ALA A 231 -16.03 -22.03 14.09
N ALA A 232 -17.12 -21.97 14.86
CA ALA A 232 -18.44 -21.55 14.36
C ALA A 232 -18.50 -20.05 14.06
N ILE A 233 -17.90 -19.21 14.91
CA ILE A 233 -17.78 -17.76 14.67
C ILE A 233 -16.99 -17.51 13.37
N TYR A 234 -15.88 -18.21 13.19
CA TYR A 234 -15.08 -18.11 11.96
C TYR A 234 -15.82 -18.65 10.72
N ASP A 235 -16.67 -19.66 10.85
CA ASP A 235 -17.49 -20.15 9.74
C ASP A 235 -18.51 -19.10 9.25
N LYS A 236 -19.07 -18.31 10.17
CA LYS A 236 -20.03 -17.24 9.85
C LYS A 236 -19.36 -16.00 9.26
N TRP A 237 -18.25 -15.55 9.86
CA TRP A 237 -17.63 -14.26 9.51
C TRP A 237 -16.37 -14.37 8.64
N GLY A 238 -15.75 -15.55 8.60
CA GLY A 238 -14.63 -15.86 7.74
C GLY A 238 -13.43 -14.91 7.92
N PRO A 239 -12.77 -14.51 6.82
CA PRO A 239 -11.65 -13.59 6.86
C PRO A 239 -11.95 -12.24 7.51
N ARG A 240 -13.23 -11.81 7.56
CA ARG A 240 -13.63 -10.52 8.18
C ARG A 240 -13.29 -10.43 9.66
N LEU A 241 -13.20 -11.58 10.34
CA LEU A 241 -12.80 -11.67 11.74
C LEU A 241 -11.29 -11.43 11.95
N LEU A 242 -10.50 -11.44 10.86
CA LEU A 242 -9.05 -11.33 10.85
C LEU A 242 -8.56 -10.07 10.11
N GLU A 243 -9.44 -9.14 9.77
CA GLU A 243 -9.09 -7.95 8.97
C GLU A 243 -8.10 -7.03 9.69
N ALA A 244 -8.20 -6.90 11.02
CA ALA A 244 -7.25 -6.14 11.82
C ALA A 244 -5.91 -6.88 12.06
N ASN A 245 -5.78 -8.11 11.56
CA ASN A 245 -4.54 -8.87 11.61
C ASN A 245 -3.62 -8.40 10.47
N VAL A 246 -2.48 -7.82 10.81
CA VAL A 246 -1.45 -7.42 9.83
C VAL A 246 -0.83 -8.60 9.07
N ARG A 247 -1.18 -9.84 9.43
CA ARG A 247 -0.79 -11.07 8.75
C ARG A 247 -2.00 -11.66 8.03
N SER A 248 -2.41 -11.06 6.93
CA SER A 248 -3.47 -11.62 6.09
C SER A 248 -3.00 -12.93 5.42
N PHE A 249 -3.55 -14.03 5.95
CA PHE A 249 -3.68 -15.38 5.40
C PHE A 249 -2.49 -15.97 4.59
N LEU A 250 -1.37 -16.22 5.28
CA LEU A 250 -0.39 -17.20 4.81
C LEU A 250 -1.05 -18.59 4.72
N GLN A 251 -1.09 -19.09 3.49
CA GLN A 251 -1.51 -20.42 3.04
C GLN A 251 -1.48 -21.51 4.12
N ALA A 252 -2.56 -22.30 4.17
CA ALA A 252 -2.82 -23.40 5.10
C ALA A 252 -1.81 -24.59 5.06
N ARG A 253 -0.53 -24.40 4.72
CA ARG A 253 0.47 -25.46 4.52
C ARG A 253 1.85 -25.15 5.13
N GLY A 254 1.90 -24.64 6.36
CA GLY A 254 3.14 -24.52 7.14
C GLY A 254 3.36 -25.64 8.17
N LYS A 255 4.61 -25.84 8.63
CA LYS A 255 4.97 -26.79 9.72
C LYS A 255 4.23 -26.48 11.04
N VAL A 256 3.96 -25.21 11.35
CA VAL A 256 3.22 -24.77 12.55
C VAL A 256 1.77 -25.27 12.56
N ASN A 257 1.08 -25.24 11.41
CA ASN A 257 -0.28 -25.77 11.29
C ASN A 257 -0.35 -27.29 11.52
N ARG A 258 0.76 -28.01 11.26
CA ARG A 258 0.83 -29.45 11.55
C ARG A 258 0.78 -29.70 13.06
N GLY A 259 1.54 -28.95 13.86
CA GLY A 259 1.53 -29.08 15.33
C GLY A 259 0.17 -28.75 15.95
N ILE A 260 -0.47 -27.65 15.52
CA ILE A 260 -1.83 -27.28 15.98
C ILE A 260 -2.83 -28.39 15.63
N ARG A 261 -2.80 -28.88 14.38
CA ARG A 261 -3.70 -29.94 13.92
C ARG A 261 -3.45 -31.27 14.63
N ASP A 262 -2.19 -31.63 14.83
CA ASP A 262 -1.82 -32.86 15.53
C ASP A 262 -2.27 -32.78 16.99
N THR A 263 -2.15 -31.62 17.66
CA THR A 263 -2.73 -31.42 18.99
C THR A 263 -4.25 -31.58 18.99
N ILE A 264 -4.97 -31.01 18.02
CA ILE A 264 -6.43 -31.18 17.91
C ILE A 264 -6.81 -32.65 17.71
N ARG A 265 -6.03 -33.42 16.95
CA ARG A 265 -6.32 -34.83 16.65
C ARG A 265 -5.96 -35.76 17.81
N ASP A 266 -4.75 -35.62 18.34
CA ASP A 266 -4.12 -36.62 19.20
C ASP A 266 -4.28 -36.27 20.70
N GLU A 267 -4.23 -34.99 21.05
CA GLU A 267 -4.25 -34.51 22.44
C GLU A 267 -5.12 -33.23 22.63
N PRO A 268 -6.41 -33.23 22.23
CA PRO A 268 -7.24 -32.01 22.23
C PRO A 268 -7.43 -31.40 23.63
N HIS A 269 -7.40 -32.22 24.68
CA HIS A 269 -7.45 -31.79 26.08
C HIS A 269 -6.23 -30.96 26.51
N MET A 270 -5.08 -31.11 25.83
CA MET A 270 -3.87 -30.33 26.08
C MET A 270 -3.77 -29.07 25.22
N PHE A 271 -4.77 -28.78 24.37
CA PHE A 271 -4.68 -27.69 23.41
C PHE A 271 -4.39 -26.34 24.07
N PHE A 272 -5.06 -26.04 25.19
CA PHE A 272 -4.87 -24.83 25.98
C PHE A 272 -3.41 -24.69 26.48
N SER A 273 -2.76 -25.80 26.81
CA SER A 273 -1.40 -25.84 27.36
C SER A 273 -0.32 -25.80 26.28
N TYR A 274 -0.55 -26.43 25.13
CA TYR A 274 0.46 -26.60 24.07
C TYR A 274 0.43 -25.52 23.00
N ASN A 275 -0.70 -24.83 22.80
CA ASN A 275 -0.87 -23.88 21.72
C ASN A 275 -1.05 -22.46 22.26
N ASN A 276 -0.50 -21.49 21.52
CA ASN A 276 -0.70 -20.10 21.83
C ASN A 276 -2.18 -19.72 21.68
N GLY A 277 -2.65 -18.87 22.59
CA GLY A 277 -3.97 -18.25 22.52
C GLY A 277 -4.11 -17.24 21.39
N LEU A 278 -5.20 -16.49 21.44
CA LEU A 278 -5.52 -15.41 20.50
C LEU A 278 -5.54 -14.06 21.20
N SER A 279 -5.13 -13.02 20.48
CA SER A 279 -5.35 -11.63 20.90
C SER A 279 -6.43 -11.02 20.02
N ALA A 280 -7.41 -10.39 20.65
CA ALA A 280 -8.56 -9.80 20.00
C ALA A 280 -8.85 -8.39 20.53
N THR A 281 -9.47 -7.56 19.68
CA THR A 281 -9.95 -6.23 20.02
C THR A 281 -11.44 -6.14 19.71
N ALA A 282 -12.19 -5.35 20.47
CA ALA A 282 -13.60 -5.04 20.19
C ALA A 282 -13.87 -3.55 20.43
N ASP A 283 -14.84 -2.99 19.72
CA ASP A 283 -15.28 -1.60 19.93
C ASP A 283 -16.03 -1.49 21.27
N ALA A 284 -16.88 -2.47 21.56
CA ALA A 284 -17.67 -2.56 22.77
C ALA A 284 -18.03 -4.03 23.07
N ILE A 285 -18.34 -4.32 24.33
CA ILE A 285 -18.84 -5.62 24.77
C ILE A 285 -20.07 -5.47 25.67
N GLU A 286 -20.94 -6.47 25.65
CA GLU A 286 -21.98 -6.66 26.65
C GLU A 286 -21.61 -7.87 27.51
N THR A 287 -21.63 -7.67 28.83
CA THR A 287 -21.27 -8.70 29.81
C THR A 287 -22.40 -8.97 30.78
N GLU A 288 -22.52 -10.21 31.24
CA GLU A 288 -23.50 -10.62 32.25
C GLU A 288 -22.78 -11.23 33.46
N GLN A 289 -23.20 -10.83 34.67
CA GLN A 289 -22.73 -11.43 35.90
C GLN A 289 -23.55 -12.67 36.23
N THR A 290 -22.92 -13.84 36.25
CA THR A 290 -23.55 -15.11 36.59
C THR A 290 -23.00 -15.67 37.90
N ASP A 291 -23.64 -16.71 38.45
CA ASP A 291 -23.15 -17.44 39.64
C ASP A 291 -21.75 -18.05 39.45
N ARG A 292 -21.28 -18.16 38.19
CA ARG A 292 -19.97 -18.70 37.81
C ARG A 292 -18.95 -17.62 37.48
N GLY A 293 -19.32 -16.34 37.57
CA GLY A 293 -18.47 -15.19 37.23
C GLY A 293 -19.01 -14.35 36.07
N LEU A 294 -18.20 -13.39 35.62
CA LEU A 294 -18.50 -12.51 34.51
C LEU A 294 -18.45 -13.28 33.18
N GLN A 295 -19.43 -13.09 32.32
CA GLN A 295 -19.48 -13.71 30.99
C GLN A 295 -19.64 -12.66 29.89
N LEU A 296 -18.95 -12.86 28.77
CA LEU A 296 -19.12 -12.13 27.53
C LEU A 296 -20.36 -12.66 26.79
N VAL A 297 -21.38 -11.81 26.66
CA VAL A 297 -22.63 -12.15 25.95
C VAL A 297 -22.57 -11.68 24.50
N ARG A 298 -22.02 -10.49 24.27
CA ARG A 298 -21.93 -9.89 22.93
C ARG A 298 -20.67 -9.05 22.77
N ALA A 299 -20.13 -9.03 21.56
CA ALA A 299 -19.03 -8.14 21.18
C ALA A 299 -19.34 -7.44 19.85
N ASP A 300 -19.18 -6.12 19.83
CA ASP A 300 -19.26 -5.32 18.62
C ASP A 300 -17.86 -5.08 18.05
N ASN A 301 -17.75 -5.30 16.74
CA ASN A 301 -16.53 -5.24 15.94
C ASN A 301 -15.37 -6.09 16.51
N LEU A 302 -15.65 -7.33 16.91
CA LEU A 302 -14.60 -8.25 17.37
C LEU A 302 -13.62 -8.58 16.25
N GLN A 303 -12.34 -8.34 16.49
CA GLN A 303 -11.26 -8.56 15.53
C GLN A 303 -10.13 -9.34 16.16
N ILE A 304 -9.72 -10.46 15.54
CA ILE A 304 -8.60 -11.29 16.00
C ILE A 304 -7.31 -10.76 15.37
N VAL A 305 -6.56 -9.98 16.15
CA VAL A 305 -5.30 -9.34 15.75
C VAL A 305 -4.08 -10.28 15.81
N ASN A 306 -4.18 -11.38 16.57
CA ASN A 306 -3.20 -12.48 16.60
C ASN A 306 -3.92 -13.81 16.86
N GLY A 307 -3.50 -14.89 16.18
CA GLY A 307 -4.14 -16.21 16.31
C GLY A 307 -4.90 -16.71 15.07
N GLY A 308 -4.77 -16.05 13.90
CA GLY A 308 -5.48 -16.46 12.67
C GLY A 308 -5.21 -17.90 12.22
N GLN A 309 -3.99 -18.41 12.42
CA GLN A 309 -3.65 -19.82 12.13
C GLN A 309 -4.36 -20.80 13.06
N THR A 310 -4.47 -20.47 14.35
CA THR A 310 -5.21 -21.24 15.36
C THR A 310 -6.68 -21.29 14.98
N THR A 311 -7.30 -20.14 14.72
CA THR A 311 -8.72 -20.03 14.33
C THR A 311 -9.02 -20.81 13.05
N ALA A 312 -8.20 -20.67 12.01
CA ALA A 312 -8.38 -21.38 10.75
C ALA A 312 -8.16 -22.89 10.89
N SER A 313 -7.22 -23.33 11.74
CA SER A 313 -6.97 -24.76 12.00
C SER A 313 -8.14 -25.41 12.72
N LEU A 314 -8.75 -24.71 13.68
CA LEU A 314 -9.96 -25.17 14.38
C LEU A 314 -11.16 -25.27 13.41
N HIS A 315 -11.34 -24.28 12.54
CA HIS A 315 -12.37 -24.32 11.50
C HIS A 315 -12.17 -25.50 10.53
N ALA A 316 -10.95 -25.71 10.05
CA ALA A 316 -10.62 -26.82 9.17
C ALA A 316 -10.84 -28.19 9.86
N ALA A 317 -10.51 -28.28 11.16
CA ALA A 317 -10.72 -29.48 11.97
C ALA A 317 -12.22 -29.79 12.16
N ARG A 318 -13.13 -28.82 12.05
CA ARG A 318 -14.57 -29.04 12.23
C ARG A 318 -15.15 -30.13 11.32
N LYS A 319 -14.60 -30.33 10.12
CA LYS A 319 -15.08 -31.37 9.18
C LYS A 319 -14.53 -32.77 9.47
N ALA A 320 -13.36 -32.87 10.09
CA ALA A 320 -12.63 -34.14 10.25
C ALA A 320 -12.54 -34.61 11.71
N PHE A 321 -12.64 -33.69 12.67
CA PHE A 321 -12.37 -33.87 14.11
C PHE A 321 -13.38 -33.10 14.97
N ALA A 322 -14.67 -33.15 14.61
CA ALA A 322 -15.72 -32.37 15.27
C ALA A 322 -15.86 -32.70 16.77
N GLU A 323 -15.74 -33.97 17.15
CA GLU A 323 -15.84 -34.44 18.54
C GLU A 323 -14.65 -33.96 19.39
N GLN A 324 -13.46 -33.87 18.78
CA GLN A 324 -12.26 -33.39 19.44
C GLN A 324 -12.34 -31.90 19.78
N LEU A 325 -13.03 -31.10 18.94
CA LEU A 325 -13.20 -29.66 19.19
C LEU A 325 -14.00 -29.32 20.45
N GLU A 326 -14.81 -30.24 20.95
CA GLU A 326 -15.54 -30.08 22.22
C GLU A 326 -14.59 -30.04 23.43
N GLN A 327 -13.40 -30.64 23.30
CA GLN A 327 -12.38 -30.69 24.37
C GLN A 327 -11.36 -29.57 24.24
N VAL A 328 -11.35 -28.86 23.11
CA VAL A 328 -10.41 -27.77 22.85
C VAL A 328 -10.87 -26.48 23.51
N HIS A 329 -9.97 -25.85 24.26
CA HIS A 329 -10.16 -24.56 24.88
C HIS A 329 -9.04 -23.62 24.45
N VAL A 330 -9.38 -22.38 24.08
CA VAL A 330 -8.42 -21.40 23.57
C VAL A 330 -8.40 -20.18 24.48
N GLN A 331 -7.22 -19.82 24.96
CA GLN A 331 -7.03 -18.56 25.70
C GLN A 331 -7.24 -17.37 24.73
N MET A 332 -8.02 -16.38 25.15
CA MET A 332 -8.21 -15.12 24.43
C MET A 332 -7.83 -13.96 25.35
N LYS A 333 -6.96 -13.07 24.85
CA LYS A 333 -6.76 -11.73 25.42
C LYS A 333 -7.63 -10.75 24.63
N LEU A 334 -8.63 -10.17 25.28
CA LEU A 334 -9.56 -9.22 24.68
C LEU A 334 -9.29 -7.81 25.22
N THR A 335 -9.09 -6.83 24.34
CA THR A 335 -8.94 -5.42 24.74
C THR A 335 -10.04 -4.59 24.09
N ILE A 336 -10.73 -3.78 24.89
CA ILE A 336 -11.78 -2.89 24.42
C ILE A 336 -11.15 -1.59 23.97
N VAL A 337 -11.41 -1.21 22.72
CA VAL A 337 -10.83 -0.03 22.11
C VAL A 337 -11.98 0.84 21.59
N PRO A 338 -12.26 1.98 22.23
CA PRO A 338 -13.26 2.93 21.75
C PRO A 338 -13.01 3.29 20.28
N ARG A 339 -14.08 3.50 19.50
CA ARG A 339 -14.00 3.73 18.05
C ARG A 339 -13.06 4.88 17.68
N GLU A 340 -13.02 5.91 18.49
CA GLU A 340 -12.19 7.12 18.31
C GLU A 340 -10.69 6.79 18.43
N GLN A 341 -10.33 5.76 19.17
CA GLN A 341 -8.96 5.30 19.39
C GLN A 341 -8.61 4.06 18.56
N SER A 342 -9.61 3.39 17.98
CA SER A 342 -9.47 2.14 17.24
C SER A 342 -8.43 2.24 16.12
N GLU A 343 -8.39 3.37 15.41
CA GLU A 343 -7.44 3.58 14.30
C GLU A 343 -5.98 3.68 14.73
N VAL A 344 -5.71 4.07 15.97
CA VAL A 344 -4.36 4.25 16.52
C VAL A 344 -3.94 3.04 17.36
N VAL A 345 -4.84 2.50 18.17
CA VAL A 345 -4.50 1.51 19.19
C VAL A 345 -4.60 0.08 18.68
N VAL A 346 -5.62 -0.27 17.89
CA VAL A 346 -5.75 -1.64 17.33
C VAL A 346 -4.52 -2.04 16.51
N PRO A 347 -3.96 -1.18 15.63
CA PRO A 347 -2.71 -1.50 14.91
C PRO A 347 -1.52 -1.74 15.83
N ARG A 348 -1.37 -0.96 16.92
CA ARG A 348 -0.29 -1.14 17.91
C ARG A 348 -0.44 -2.45 18.68
N ILE A 349 -1.66 -2.79 19.10
CA ILE A 349 -1.94 -4.08 19.75
C ILE A 349 -1.59 -5.22 18.79
N SER A 350 -2.01 -5.11 17.53
CA SER A 350 -1.68 -6.07 16.46
C SER A 350 -0.16 -6.16 16.24
N GLU A 351 0.55 -5.04 16.15
CA GLU A 351 2.01 -4.98 16.04
C GLU A 351 2.71 -5.69 17.20
N TYR A 352 2.43 -5.30 18.44
CA TYR A 352 3.11 -5.88 19.60
C TYR A 352 2.75 -7.35 19.79
N ALA A 353 1.50 -7.76 19.51
CA ALA A 353 1.11 -9.17 19.55
C ALA A 353 1.79 -10.01 18.45
N ASN A 354 2.16 -9.41 17.31
CA ASN A 354 2.82 -10.07 16.18
C ASN A 354 4.35 -9.85 16.12
N SER A 355 4.90 -8.98 16.96
CA SER A 355 6.32 -8.55 16.99
C SER A 355 7.34 -9.65 17.30
N GLN A 356 6.89 -10.85 17.67
CA GLN A 356 7.77 -12.02 17.82
C GLN A 356 8.21 -12.66 16.49
N ASN A 357 7.68 -12.25 15.32
CA ASN A 357 8.29 -12.52 14.00
C ASN A 357 7.82 -11.53 12.89
N LYS A 358 8.73 -11.19 11.96
CA LYS A 358 8.68 -10.12 10.93
C LYS A 358 7.32 -9.89 10.24
N VAL A 359 6.78 -8.67 10.36
CA VAL A 359 5.57 -8.16 9.67
C VAL A 359 5.95 -7.27 8.47
N ASN A 360 5.11 -7.24 7.44
CA ASN A 360 5.33 -6.47 6.20
C ASN A 360 5.13 -4.95 6.47
N ALA A 361 6.15 -4.14 6.16
CA ALA A 361 6.24 -2.75 6.60
C ALA A 361 5.27 -1.78 5.88
N ALA A 362 4.81 -2.15 4.68
CA ALA A 362 4.04 -1.25 3.81
C ALA A 362 2.63 -0.92 4.33
N ASP A 363 1.94 -1.90 4.93
CA ASP A 363 0.57 -1.69 5.43
C ASP A 363 0.54 -1.09 6.83
N PHE A 364 1.62 -1.29 7.60
CA PHE A 364 1.82 -0.68 8.90
C PHE A 364 2.05 0.83 8.83
N PHE A 365 2.72 1.31 7.78
CA PHE A 365 3.02 2.74 7.64
C PHE A 365 1.86 3.59 7.15
N ALA A 366 0.78 3.02 6.60
CA ALA A 366 -0.31 3.83 6.04
C ALA A 366 -0.85 4.85 7.06
N ASN A 367 -0.95 4.51 8.35
CA ASN A 367 -1.45 5.41 9.40
C ASN A 367 -0.38 6.33 10.01
N HIS A 368 0.85 6.32 9.50
CA HIS A 368 1.90 7.21 9.98
C HIS A 368 1.53 8.67 9.69
N PRO A 369 1.76 9.63 10.63
CA PRO A 369 1.42 11.05 10.45
C PRO A 369 1.91 11.65 9.13
N PHE A 370 3.08 11.22 8.64
CA PHE A 370 3.60 11.55 7.30
C PHE A 370 2.60 11.31 6.17
N HIS A 371 1.99 10.13 6.12
CA HIS A 371 1.10 9.79 5.02
C HIS A 371 -0.26 10.47 5.16
N ILE A 372 -0.75 10.67 6.39
CA ILE A 372 -1.95 11.47 6.66
C ILE A 372 -1.72 12.91 6.19
N ARG A 373 -0.57 13.50 6.52
CA ARG A 373 -0.21 14.84 6.08
C ARG A 373 -0.10 14.96 4.57
N THR A 374 0.49 13.95 3.92
CA THR A 374 0.60 13.89 2.46
C THR A 374 -0.79 13.80 1.81
N GLU A 375 -1.70 13.02 2.38
CA GLU A 375 -3.10 12.93 1.95
C GLU A 375 -3.80 14.28 2.10
N GLU A 376 -3.70 14.95 3.25
CA GLU A 376 -4.27 16.28 3.47
C GLU A 376 -3.80 17.30 2.43
N LEU A 377 -2.50 17.32 2.14
CA LEU A 377 -1.91 18.20 1.13
C LEU A 377 -2.46 17.87 -0.27
N SER A 378 -2.58 16.58 -0.61
CA SER A 378 -3.15 16.14 -1.89
C SER A 378 -4.59 16.61 -2.11
N ARG A 379 -5.39 16.74 -1.04
CA ARG A 379 -6.77 17.21 -1.13
C ARG A 379 -6.91 18.74 -1.17
N LYS A 380 -5.87 19.47 -0.78
CA LYS A 380 -5.86 20.94 -0.67
C LYS A 380 -5.14 21.63 -1.82
N VAL A 381 -3.97 21.13 -2.21
CA VAL A 381 -3.07 21.81 -3.15
C VAL A 381 -3.60 21.70 -4.57
N LEU A 382 -3.86 22.85 -5.20
CA LEU A 382 -4.33 22.94 -6.59
C LEU A 382 -3.15 22.89 -7.56
N ALA A 383 -3.28 22.04 -8.57
CA ALA A 383 -2.40 21.92 -9.72
C ALA A 383 -3.10 22.48 -10.97
N ARG A 384 -2.33 23.12 -11.85
CA ARG A 384 -2.85 23.63 -13.12
C ARG A 384 -3.30 22.45 -14.01
N GLY A 385 -4.57 22.42 -14.41
CA GLY A 385 -5.08 21.36 -15.29
C GLY A 385 -4.57 21.47 -16.73
N GLU A 386 -4.66 20.35 -17.46
CA GLU A 386 -4.32 20.28 -18.89
C GLU A 386 -5.12 21.31 -19.70
N GLY A 387 -4.42 22.08 -20.55
CA GLY A 387 -5.03 23.14 -21.36
C GLY A 387 -5.43 24.41 -20.60
N GLY A 388 -5.22 24.48 -19.28
CA GLY A 388 -5.40 25.71 -18.48
C GLY A 388 -6.84 26.13 -18.20
N TYR A 389 -7.83 25.28 -18.50
CA TYR A 389 -9.26 25.62 -18.34
C TYR A 389 -9.83 25.38 -16.93
N ARG A 390 -9.22 24.49 -16.14
CA ARG A 390 -9.69 24.17 -14.78
C ARG A 390 -8.55 23.68 -13.89
N ASP A 391 -8.54 24.11 -12.64
CA ASP A 391 -7.61 23.59 -11.65
C ASP A 391 -7.98 22.14 -11.27
N THR A 392 -6.94 21.35 -11.05
CA THR A 392 -6.98 19.92 -10.74
C THR A 392 -6.23 19.66 -9.44
N LYS A 393 -6.28 18.43 -8.92
CA LYS A 393 -5.60 18.01 -7.71
C LYS A 393 -4.99 16.64 -7.91
N TRP A 394 -3.79 16.47 -7.38
CA TRP A 394 -3.16 15.16 -7.29
C TRP A 394 -3.82 14.34 -6.19
N PHE A 395 -4.24 13.11 -6.50
CA PHE A 395 -4.80 12.19 -5.53
C PHE A 395 -3.70 11.28 -4.98
N TYR A 396 -3.36 11.46 -3.71
CA TYR A 396 -2.50 10.53 -2.99
C TYR A 396 -3.36 9.43 -2.34
N GLU A 397 -3.10 8.17 -2.70
CA GLU A 397 -3.74 6.99 -2.13
C GLU A 397 -2.85 6.37 -1.03
N ARG A 398 -3.25 6.61 0.21
CA ARG A 398 -2.56 6.12 1.41
C ARG A 398 -3.00 4.71 1.77
N ALA A 399 -4.30 4.48 1.74
CA ALA A 399 -4.92 3.17 1.97
C ALA A 399 -5.46 2.63 0.65
N ARG A 400 -5.29 1.33 0.44
CA ARG A 400 -5.61 0.69 -0.82
C ARG A 400 -7.09 0.85 -1.19
N GLY A 401 -7.36 1.25 -2.43
CA GLY A 401 -8.72 1.38 -2.96
C GLY A 401 -9.47 2.63 -2.50
N GLN A 402 -8.79 3.56 -1.83
CA GLN A 402 -9.36 4.83 -1.37
C GLN A 402 -9.87 5.69 -2.54
N TYR A 403 -9.17 5.71 -3.68
CA TYR A 403 -9.63 6.42 -4.88
C TYR A 403 -10.89 5.79 -5.46
N ALA A 404 -10.89 4.46 -5.59
CA ALA A 404 -12.02 3.72 -6.13
C ALA A 404 -13.26 3.85 -5.23
N ASP A 405 -13.07 3.85 -3.91
CA ASP A 405 -14.11 4.03 -2.90
C ASP A 405 -14.75 5.41 -3.00
N GLU A 406 -13.91 6.45 -2.93
CA GLU A 406 -14.32 7.83 -3.08
C GLU A 406 -15.13 8.00 -4.37
N ARG A 407 -14.59 7.52 -5.50
CA ARG A 407 -15.26 7.62 -6.79
C ARG A 407 -16.55 6.79 -6.86
N GLY A 408 -16.57 5.58 -6.31
CA GLY A 408 -17.70 4.64 -6.39
C GLY A 408 -18.94 5.09 -5.64
N ARG A 409 -18.77 5.75 -4.50
CA ARG A 409 -19.87 6.29 -3.66
C ARG A 409 -20.65 7.45 -4.31
N ARG A 410 -20.13 8.00 -5.40
CA ARG A 410 -20.67 9.20 -6.07
C ARG A 410 -21.65 8.82 -7.18
N THR A 411 -22.67 9.66 -7.40
CA THR A 411 -23.57 9.56 -8.57
C THR A 411 -22.81 9.79 -9.88
N VAL A 412 -23.39 9.46 -11.03
CA VAL A 412 -22.73 9.64 -12.35
C VAL A 412 -22.27 11.09 -12.58
N ALA A 413 -23.08 12.08 -12.18
CA ALA A 413 -22.72 13.49 -12.32
C ALA A 413 -21.58 13.91 -11.37
N GLU A 414 -21.58 13.37 -10.15
CA GLU A 414 -20.53 13.61 -9.16
C GLU A 414 -19.23 12.88 -9.49
N ARG A 415 -19.29 11.67 -10.07
CA ARG A 415 -18.13 10.95 -10.62
C ARG A 415 -17.45 11.79 -11.70
N LYS A 416 -18.21 12.38 -12.62
CA LYS A 416 -17.65 13.28 -13.65
C LYS A 416 -16.98 14.52 -13.05
N LYS A 417 -17.53 15.07 -11.96
CA LYS A 417 -16.90 16.19 -11.23
C LYS A 417 -15.62 15.74 -10.53
N PHE A 418 -15.65 14.59 -9.87
CA PHE A 418 -14.51 13.99 -9.20
C PHE A 418 -13.38 13.68 -10.18
N ASP A 419 -13.68 13.04 -11.31
CA ASP A 419 -12.69 12.72 -12.36
C ASP A 419 -12.09 13.98 -13.00
N ALA A 420 -12.85 15.09 -13.04
CA ALA A 420 -12.34 16.38 -13.50
C ALA A 420 -11.50 17.11 -12.46
N GLU A 421 -11.70 16.85 -11.16
CA GLU A 421 -10.90 17.41 -10.07
C GLU A 421 -9.64 16.58 -9.81
N PHE A 422 -9.77 15.25 -9.79
CA PHE A 422 -8.73 14.26 -9.54
C PHE A 422 -8.56 13.38 -10.78
N PRO A 423 -7.94 13.87 -11.85
CA PRO A 423 -7.76 13.08 -13.06
C PRO A 423 -6.85 11.88 -12.77
N ARG A 424 -7.08 10.77 -13.47
CA ARG A 424 -6.31 9.52 -13.29
C ARG A 424 -4.82 9.71 -13.52
N SER A 425 -4.44 10.61 -14.44
CA SER A 425 -3.04 10.98 -14.70
C SER A 425 -2.33 11.64 -13.50
N GLN A 426 -3.09 12.15 -12.54
CA GLN A 426 -2.62 12.79 -11.31
C GLN A 426 -2.90 11.94 -10.05
N PHE A 427 -3.01 10.62 -10.19
CA PHE A 427 -3.12 9.69 -9.06
C PHE A 427 -1.74 9.12 -8.69
N LEU A 428 -1.41 8.91 -7.41
CA LEU A 428 -0.23 8.14 -6.98
C LEU A 428 -0.48 7.39 -5.67
N THR A 429 0.26 6.30 -5.45
CA THR A 429 0.18 5.46 -4.25
C THR A 429 1.33 5.71 -3.27
N LYS A 430 1.25 5.12 -2.07
CA LYS A 430 2.35 5.11 -1.09
C LYS A 430 3.64 4.46 -1.62
N THR A 431 3.53 3.43 -2.44
CA THR A 431 4.68 2.72 -3.04
C THR A 431 5.28 3.51 -4.18
N ASP A 432 4.47 4.21 -4.98
CA ASP A 432 4.94 5.17 -5.97
C ASP A 432 5.76 6.29 -5.33
N LEU A 433 5.26 6.88 -4.24
CA LEU A 433 5.98 7.92 -3.50
C LEU A 433 7.36 7.43 -3.06
N ALA A 434 7.44 6.23 -2.48
CA ALA A 434 8.71 5.61 -2.09
C ALA A 434 9.65 5.39 -3.29
N LYS A 435 9.11 4.98 -4.45
CA LYS A 435 9.87 4.81 -5.70
C LYS A 435 10.48 6.14 -6.15
N PHE A 436 9.70 7.22 -6.14
CA PHE A 436 10.17 8.54 -6.57
C PHE A 436 11.22 9.12 -5.62
N GLU A 437 10.98 9.06 -4.31
CA GLU A 437 11.91 9.61 -3.31
C GLU A 437 13.23 8.86 -3.27
N ASN A 438 13.24 7.52 -3.29
CA ASN A 438 14.48 6.74 -3.31
C ASN A 438 15.24 6.86 -4.63
N THR A 439 14.54 7.00 -5.76
CA THR A 439 15.19 7.30 -7.05
C THR A 439 15.94 8.63 -6.98
N TRP A 440 15.29 9.67 -6.44
CA TRP A 440 15.88 11.00 -6.29
C TRP A 440 17.02 11.05 -5.27
N ALA A 441 17.05 10.11 -4.33
CA ALA A 441 18.13 9.95 -3.36
C ALA A 441 19.31 9.13 -3.92
N CYS A 442 19.38 8.93 -5.24
CA CYS A 442 20.40 8.12 -5.92
C CYS A 442 20.48 6.67 -5.40
N LEU A 443 19.31 6.06 -5.09
CA LEU A 443 19.19 4.66 -4.67
C LEU A 443 18.45 3.77 -5.71
N PRO A 444 18.84 3.78 -7.01
CA PRO A 444 18.10 3.04 -8.02
C PRO A 444 18.23 1.51 -7.86
N HIS A 445 19.32 1.05 -7.24
CA HIS A 445 19.52 -0.35 -6.87
C HIS A 445 18.53 -0.80 -5.77
N VAL A 446 18.15 0.08 -4.83
CA VAL A 446 17.12 -0.20 -3.82
C VAL A 446 15.74 -0.24 -4.46
N VAL A 447 15.43 0.71 -5.34
CA VAL A 447 14.17 0.73 -6.09
C VAL A 447 14.00 -0.56 -6.91
N SER A 448 15.10 -1.05 -7.48
CA SER A 448 15.16 -2.31 -8.24
C SER A 448 14.90 -3.58 -7.42
N LEU A 449 14.91 -3.51 -6.08
CA LEU A 449 14.56 -4.64 -5.20
C LEU A 449 13.06 -4.97 -5.20
N GLY A 450 12.23 -4.09 -5.77
CA GLY A 450 10.78 -4.24 -5.82
C GLY A 450 10.05 -3.37 -4.78
N ALA A 451 8.75 -3.17 -5.00
CA ALA A 451 7.93 -2.19 -4.27
C ALA A 451 7.99 -2.35 -2.74
N GLN A 452 7.93 -3.57 -2.22
CA GLN A 452 7.95 -3.83 -0.77
C GLN A 452 9.29 -3.49 -0.12
N LYS A 453 10.39 -4.02 -0.67
CA LYS A 453 11.75 -3.78 -0.15
C LYS A 453 12.12 -2.29 -0.27
N ASN A 454 11.76 -1.67 -1.39
CA ASN A 454 11.95 -0.24 -1.61
C ASN A 454 11.17 0.62 -0.58
N PHE A 455 9.89 0.29 -0.37
CA PHE A 455 9.07 0.99 0.61
C PHE A 455 9.62 0.83 2.03
N ALA A 456 10.08 -0.36 2.40
CA ALA A 456 10.68 -0.59 3.71
C ALA A 456 11.93 0.27 3.93
N GLU A 457 12.76 0.49 2.91
CA GLU A 457 13.91 1.39 3.00
C GLU A 457 13.49 2.86 3.09
N PHE A 458 12.52 3.27 2.28
CA PHE A 458 11.93 4.61 2.34
C PHE A 458 11.36 4.92 3.73
N ALA A 459 10.62 3.98 4.32
CA ALA A 459 9.99 4.10 5.62
C ALA A 459 11.01 4.32 6.75
N LYS A 460 12.16 3.63 6.72
CA LYS A 460 13.27 3.86 7.66
C LYS A 460 13.81 5.29 7.58
N ASN A 461 13.90 5.85 6.38
CA ASN A 461 14.42 7.20 6.15
C ASN A 461 13.43 8.29 6.57
N ILE A 462 12.13 8.10 6.29
CA ILE A 462 11.08 9.01 6.73
C ILE A 462 10.97 9.08 8.25
N GLY A 463 11.06 7.95 8.95
CA GLY A 463 11.04 7.93 10.42
C GLY A 463 12.11 8.84 11.03
N LYS A 464 13.29 8.94 10.40
CA LYS A 464 14.36 9.87 10.81
C LYS A 464 14.08 11.32 10.44
N ARG A 465 13.52 11.58 9.26
CA ARG A 465 13.27 12.92 8.71
C ARG A 465 12.05 13.62 9.30
N TRP A 466 11.10 12.88 9.88
CA TRP A 466 9.84 13.45 10.39
C TRP A 466 10.03 14.50 11.49
N GLY A 467 11.03 14.35 12.37
CA GLY A 467 11.33 15.34 13.41
C GLY A 467 10.16 15.60 14.37
N SER A 468 10.09 16.82 14.94
CA SER A 468 9.18 17.14 16.05
C SER A 468 7.72 17.38 15.67
N GLU A 469 7.35 17.38 14.39
CA GLU A 469 5.94 17.47 13.92
C GLU A 469 5.81 17.37 12.38
N GLY A 470 6.88 17.02 11.64
CA GLY A 470 6.84 16.97 10.18
C GLY A 470 6.86 18.35 9.51
N ALA A 471 7.39 19.39 10.15
CA ALA A 471 7.38 20.77 9.64
C ALA A 471 8.02 20.94 8.24
N SER A 472 8.97 20.08 7.88
CA SER A 472 9.58 20.04 6.53
C SER A 472 8.67 19.46 5.44
N PHE A 473 7.56 18.83 5.81
CA PHE A 473 6.57 18.24 4.90
C PHE A 473 5.41 19.22 4.71
N ASP A 474 5.75 20.38 4.19
CA ASP A 474 4.84 21.47 3.88
C ASP A 474 4.32 21.39 2.42
N GLU A 475 3.61 22.43 1.99
CA GLU A 475 3.06 22.50 0.64
C GLU A 475 4.15 22.56 -0.43
N LEU A 476 5.27 23.25 -0.16
CA LEU A 476 6.38 23.32 -1.10
C LEU A 476 7.02 21.94 -1.28
N TRP A 477 7.23 21.20 -0.18
CA TRP A 477 7.68 19.81 -0.26
C TRP A 477 6.72 18.95 -1.10
N PHE A 478 5.40 19.07 -0.88
CA PHE A 478 4.43 18.30 -1.64
C PHE A 478 4.49 18.62 -3.15
N LYS A 479 4.54 19.91 -3.52
CA LYS A 479 4.70 20.36 -4.91
C LYS A 479 5.95 19.77 -5.55
N ARG A 480 7.09 19.80 -4.85
CA ARG A 480 8.36 19.24 -5.32
C ARG A 480 8.33 17.70 -5.40
N MET A 481 7.68 17.01 -4.47
CA MET A 481 7.46 15.55 -4.53
C MET A 481 6.64 15.18 -5.78
N ILE A 482 5.59 15.93 -6.09
CA ILE A 482 4.80 15.71 -7.31
C ILE A 482 5.61 16.04 -8.57
N ALA A 483 6.46 17.06 -8.56
CA ALA A 483 7.36 17.33 -9.68
C ALA A 483 8.27 16.12 -9.99
N LYS A 484 8.78 15.42 -8.96
CA LYS A 484 9.52 14.16 -9.13
C LYS A 484 8.65 13.07 -9.75
N ALA A 485 7.38 12.96 -9.34
CA ALA A 485 6.43 12.00 -9.92
C ALA A 485 6.18 12.28 -11.42
N ILE A 486 6.03 13.55 -11.79
CA ILE A 486 5.88 13.99 -13.20
C ILE A 486 7.12 13.60 -14.01
N ILE A 487 8.32 13.85 -13.47
CA ILE A 487 9.60 13.47 -14.12
C ILE A 487 9.71 11.97 -14.29
N PHE A 488 9.33 11.20 -13.26
CA PHE A 488 9.38 9.75 -13.31
C PHE A 488 8.48 9.19 -14.42
N ARG A 489 7.22 9.64 -14.48
CA ARG A 489 6.24 9.21 -15.50
C ARG A 489 6.62 9.66 -16.91
N ALA A 490 7.15 10.86 -17.05
CA ALA A 490 7.67 11.33 -18.33
C ALA A 490 8.84 10.44 -18.80
N THR A 491 9.73 10.04 -17.88
CA THR A 491 10.85 9.14 -18.19
C THR A 491 10.34 7.74 -18.59
N GLU A 492 9.33 7.20 -17.91
CA GLU A 492 8.68 5.94 -18.31
C GLU A 492 8.17 5.98 -19.75
N LYS A 493 7.53 7.08 -20.15
CA LYS A 493 7.07 7.31 -21.53
C LYS A 493 8.22 7.47 -22.53
N LEU A 494 9.24 8.23 -22.17
CA LEU A 494 10.42 8.46 -23.02
C LEU A 494 11.16 7.15 -23.32
N VAL A 495 11.39 6.32 -22.30
CA VAL A 495 12.04 5.02 -22.48
C VAL A 495 11.17 4.09 -23.33
N SER A 496 9.86 3.99 -23.06
CA SER A 496 8.95 3.16 -23.86
C SER A 496 8.92 3.55 -25.34
N GLY A 497 9.09 4.84 -25.66
CA GLY A 497 9.06 5.36 -27.03
C GLY A 497 10.43 5.49 -27.70
N ALA A 498 11.52 5.13 -27.02
CA ALA A 498 12.87 5.32 -27.56
C ALA A 498 13.23 4.25 -28.60
N GLU A 499 13.90 4.65 -29.68
CA GLU A 499 14.32 3.73 -30.75
C GLU A 499 15.31 2.66 -30.28
N TRP A 500 16.13 2.99 -29.27
CA TRP A 500 17.11 2.09 -28.68
C TRP A 500 16.52 1.13 -27.65
N TYR A 501 15.26 1.29 -27.25
CA TYR A 501 14.68 0.48 -26.18
C TYR A 501 14.35 -0.93 -26.69
N GLU A 502 15.09 -1.92 -26.20
CA GLU A 502 15.02 -3.31 -26.67
C GLU A 502 13.87 -4.11 -26.01
N GLY A 503 13.15 -3.50 -25.07
CA GLY A 503 12.07 -4.14 -24.31
C GLY A 503 12.55 -4.89 -23.07
N GLY A 504 11.77 -4.79 -21.98
CA GLY A 504 12.12 -5.39 -20.68
C GLY A 504 12.95 -4.43 -19.81
N TYR A 505 13.02 -4.73 -18.51
CA TYR A 505 13.78 -3.95 -17.50
C TYR A 505 13.47 -2.44 -17.41
N ARG A 506 12.37 -1.98 -18.03
CA ARG A 506 11.95 -0.56 -18.06
C ARG A 506 12.00 0.11 -16.69
N ALA A 507 11.44 -0.54 -15.68
CA ALA A 507 11.40 -0.02 -14.32
C ALA A 507 12.81 0.24 -13.75
N ASN A 508 13.77 -0.62 -14.08
CA ASN A 508 15.17 -0.47 -13.70
C ASN A 508 15.83 0.66 -14.49
N ILE A 509 15.67 0.69 -15.81
CA ILE A 509 16.24 1.73 -16.69
C ILE A 509 15.79 3.12 -16.24
N VAL A 510 14.50 3.31 -16.00
CA VAL A 510 13.92 4.61 -15.60
C VAL A 510 14.51 5.11 -14.29
N THR A 511 14.57 4.27 -13.24
CA THR A 511 15.12 4.70 -11.95
C THR A 511 16.61 4.99 -12.04
N TYR A 512 17.39 4.18 -12.79
CA TYR A 512 18.81 4.42 -13.03
C TYR A 512 19.06 5.72 -13.80
N ALA A 513 18.27 6.00 -14.84
CA ALA A 513 18.40 7.21 -15.65
C ALA A 513 18.20 8.49 -14.84
N ILE A 514 17.12 8.53 -14.04
CA ILE A 514 16.81 9.69 -13.21
C ILE A 514 17.86 9.85 -12.12
N ALA A 515 18.23 8.77 -11.43
CA ALA A 515 19.27 8.79 -10.40
C ALA A 515 20.62 9.29 -10.95
N LYS A 516 21.02 8.84 -12.14
CA LYS A 516 22.26 9.28 -12.79
C LYS A 516 22.22 10.76 -13.13
N LEU A 517 21.13 11.23 -13.74
CA LEU A 517 21.00 12.65 -14.06
C LEU A 517 21.02 13.53 -12.80
N VAL A 518 20.35 13.11 -11.73
CA VAL A 518 20.39 13.83 -10.44
C VAL A 518 21.80 13.87 -9.88
N HIS A 519 22.50 12.73 -9.86
CA HIS A 519 23.88 12.64 -9.40
C HIS A 519 24.82 13.59 -10.15
N ASP A 520 24.77 13.58 -11.49
CA ASP A 520 25.65 14.40 -12.32
C ASP A 520 25.38 15.89 -12.17
N ILE A 521 24.12 16.26 -11.93
CA ILE A 521 23.73 17.65 -11.65
C ILE A 521 24.23 18.08 -10.25
N GLU A 522 24.14 17.20 -9.26
CA GLU A 522 24.65 17.46 -7.90
C GLU A 522 26.19 17.59 -7.87
N GLU A 523 26.92 16.79 -8.65
CA GLU A 523 28.38 16.95 -8.80
C GLU A 523 28.78 18.30 -9.39
N ARG A 524 27.88 18.94 -10.14
CA ARG A 524 28.05 20.29 -10.69
C ARG A 524 27.64 21.41 -9.72
N ASP A 525 27.31 21.08 -8.46
CA ASP A 525 26.77 21.99 -7.44
C ASP A 525 25.50 22.72 -7.91
N MET A 526 24.64 21.99 -8.61
CA MET A 526 23.36 22.46 -9.14
C MET A 526 22.24 21.50 -8.70
N VAL A 527 20.99 21.93 -8.87
CA VAL A 527 19.81 21.08 -8.69
C VAL A 527 18.78 21.33 -9.80
N VAL A 528 17.95 20.33 -10.09
CA VAL A 528 16.83 20.49 -11.01
C VAL A 528 15.81 21.48 -10.43
N ASP A 529 15.33 22.44 -11.23
CA ASP A 529 14.25 23.35 -10.82
C ASP A 529 12.90 22.60 -10.79
N LEU A 530 12.65 21.90 -9.68
CA LEU A 530 11.39 21.19 -9.43
C LEU A 530 10.18 22.14 -9.37
N ASP A 531 10.39 23.41 -9.00
CA ASP A 531 9.31 24.40 -8.93
C ASP A 531 8.85 24.76 -10.36
N LEU A 532 9.76 24.79 -11.34
CA LEU A 532 9.44 24.95 -12.76
C LEU A 532 8.59 23.79 -13.29
N VAL A 533 8.96 22.56 -12.97
CA VAL A 533 8.22 21.35 -13.39
C VAL A 533 6.82 21.35 -12.77
N TRP A 534 6.70 21.67 -11.47
CA TRP A 534 5.41 21.82 -10.82
C TRP A 534 4.54 22.90 -11.48
N ARG A 535 5.08 24.10 -11.76
CA ARG A 535 4.30 25.19 -12.40
C ARG A 535 3.82 24.81 -13.81
N LYS A 536 4.63 24.07 -14.56
CA LYS A 536 4.28 23.60 -15.91
C LYS A 536 3.34 22.39 -15.89
N GLN A 537 3.34 21.60 -14.82
CA GLN A 537 2.75 20.26 -14.77
C GLN A 537 3.24 19.35 -15.92
N ASP A 538 4.44 19.62 -16.44
CA ASP A 538 5.09 18.86 -17.51
C ASP A 538 6.61 19.05 -17.38
N VAL A 539 7.35 18.10 -17.94
CA VAL A 539 8.81 18.12 -17.97
C VAL A 539 9.28 18.96 -19.18
N PRO A 540 10.12 19.99 -18.97
CA PRO A 540 10.72 20.76 -20.06
C PRO A 540 11.50 19.86 -21.03
N ILE A 541 11.57 20.25 -22.31
CA ILE A 541 12.23 19.47 -23.36
C ILE A 541 13.73 19.28 -23.09
N GLU A 542 14.35 20.28 -22.47
CA GLU A 542 15.76 20.27 -22.05
C GLU A 542 16.02 19.11 -21.08
N LEU A 543 15.12 18.93 -20.09
CA LEU A 543 15.23 17.83 -19.12
C LEU A 543 14.88 16.48 -19.77
N LYS A 544 13.86 16.42 -20.65
CA LYS A 544 13.50 15.20 -21.40
C LYS A 544 14.69 14.68 -22.22
N SER A 545 15.44 15.57 -22.85
CA SER A 545 16.60 15.21 -23.69
C SER A 545 17.75 14.64 -22.85
N ALA A 546 18.05 15.25 -21.71
CA ALA A 546 19.07 14.74 -20.78
C ALA A 546 18.69 13.37 -20.18
N LEU A 547 17.41 13.18 -19.83
CA LEU A 547 16.89 11.91 -19.33
C LEU A 547 17.02 10.78 -20.37
N LEU A 548 16.79 11.06 -21.65
CA LEU A 548 16.95 10.07 -22.73
C LEU A 548 18.40 9.58 -22.87
N ILE A 549 19.38 10.49 -22.73
CA ILE A 549 20.81 10.13 -22.76
C ILE A 549 21.14 9.24 -21.57
N ALA A 550 20.76 9.66 -20.36
CA ALA A 550 21.00 8.87 -19.15
C ALA A 550 20.30 7.50 -19.21
N ALA A 551 19.12 7.41 -19.86
CA ALA A 551 18.37 6.18 -19.99
C ALA A 551 18.98 5.19 -20.99
N ALA A 552 19.52 5.67 -22.12
CA ALA A 552 20.24 4.82 -23.06
C ALA A 552 21.46 4.16 -22.38
N GLU A 553 22.19 4.95 -21.59
CA GLU A 553 23.36 4.51 -20.83
C GLU A 553 23.00 3.58 -19.67
N ALA A 554 21.85 3.83 -19.02
CA ALA A 554 21.31 2.91 -18.02
C ALA A 554 20.94 1.55 -18.63
N GLN A 555 20.34 1.51 -19.83
CA GLN A 555 20.07 0.26 -20.53
C GLN A 555 21.37 -0.49 -20.80
N ASP A 556 22.37 0.18 -21.38
CA ASP A 556 23.67 -0.41 -21.69
C ASP A 556 24.32 -1.08 -20.47
N ILE A 557 24.37 -0.39 -19.32
CA ILE A 557 24.95 -0.94 -18.09
C ILE A 557 24.16 -2.13 -17.54
N ILE A 558 22.83 -2.13 -17.69
CA ILE A 558 21.95 -3.20 -17.19
C ILE A 558 22.05 -4.45 -18.08
N THR A 559 22.09 -4.28 -19.40
CA THR A 559 22.10 -5.38 -20.38
C THR A 559 23.51 -5.90 -20.69
N HIS A 560 24.57 -5.15 -20.33
CA HIS A 560 25.96 -5.57 -20.43
C HIS A 560 26.65 -5.69 -19.04
N PRO A 561 26.21 -6.64 -18.20
CA PRO A 561 26.80 -6.84 -16.88
C PRO A 561 28.22 -7.45 -16.97
N PRO A 562 29.01 -7.47 -15.87
CA PRO A 562 30.30 -8.15 -15.84
C PRO A 562 30.22 -9.64 -16.24
N GLU A 563 31.32 -10.21 -16.73
CA GLU A 563 31.39 -11.62 -17.10
C GLU A 563 30.87 -12.55 -15.99
N GLY A 564 30.03 -13.50 -16.37
CA GLY A 564 29.41 -14.47 -15.46
C GLY A 564 28.05 -14.06 -14.89
N VAL A 565 27.61 -12.81 -15.08
CA VAL A 565 26.27 -12.36 -14.70
C VAL A 565 25.32 -12.47 -15.90
N ARG A 566 24.30 -13.31 -15.80
CA ARG A 566 23.31 -13.54 -16.87
C ARG A 566 21.90 -13.04 -16.57
N ASN A 567 21.63 -12.71 -15.31
CA ASN A 567 20.33 -12.17 -14.89
C ASN A 567 20.43 -10.66 -14.68
N PHE A 568 19.98 -9.89 -15.67
CA PHE A 568 20.07 -8.43 -15.66
C PHE A 568 19.19 -7.79 -14.57
N SER A 569 18.07 -8.41 -14.19
CA SER A 569 17.24 -7.91 -13.09
C SER A 569 17.94 -8.01 -11.74
N GLU A 570 18.72 -9.08 -11.52
CA GLU A 570 19.51 -9.25 -10.29
C GLU A 570 20.74 -8.36 -10.29
N TRP A 571 21.31 -8.11 -11.47
CA TRP A 571 22.38 -7.15 -11.64
C TRP A 571 21.93 -5.75 -11.23
N ALA A 572 20.78 -5.30 -11.72
CA ALA A 572 20.21 -3.98 -11.39
C ALA A 572 19.93 -3.78 -9.89
N LYS A 573 19.80 -4.85 -9.10
CA LYS A 573 19.64 -4.80 -7.63
C LYS A 573 20.95 -4.58 -6.87
N LYS A 574 22.11 -4.69 -7.51
CA LYS A 574 23.42 -4.58 -6.85
C LYS A 574 23.90 -3.13 -6.84
N GLN A 575 24.47 -2.70 -5.70
CA GLN A 575 25.20 -1.43 -5.62
C GLN A 575 26.29 -1.31 -6.68
N ALA A 576 26.93 -2.42 -7.06
CA ALA A 576 27.95 -2.44 -8.10
C ALA A 576 27.43 -2.06 -9.49
N CYS A 577 26.16 -2.37 -9.80
CA CYS A 577 25.53 -1.93 -11.05
C CYS A 577 25.33 -0.42 -11.05
N TRP A 578 24.79 0.12 -9.96
CA TRP A 578 24.68 1.56 -9.79
C TRP A 578 26.04 2.25 -9.88
N LYS A 579 27.06 1.74 -9.17
CA LYS A 579 28.39 2.34 -9.17
C LYS A 579 29.01 2.44 -10.57
N ARG A 580 28.77 1.44 -11.44
CA ARG A 580 29.23 1.51 -12.84
C ARG A 580 28.60 2.65 -13.64
N LEU A 581 27.32 2.92 -13.42
CA LEU A 581 26.65 4.04 -14.09
C LEU A 581 27.03 5.38 -13.44
N GLU A 582 27.11 5.42 -12.11
CA GLU A 582 27.59 6.55 -11.31
C GLU A 582 28.94 7.05 -11.84
N ASP A 583 29.91 6.14 -12.00
CA ASP A 583 31.27 6.46 -12.48
C ASP A 583 31.37 6.79 -13.98
N ARG A 584 30.27 6.67 -14.75
CA ARG A 584 30.29 6.92 -16.20
C ARG A 584 30.11 8.41 -16.48
N GLU A 585 31.06 9.01 -17.18
CA GLU A 585 30.94 10.42 -17.59
C GLU A 585 29.93 10.55 -18.75
N LEU A 586 28.88 11.34 -18.54
CA LEU A 586 27.85 11.61 -19.53
C LEU A 586 27.90 13.07 -20.00
N THR A 587 27.74 13.28 -21.30
CA THR A 587 27.63 14.63 -21.88
C THR A 587 26.17 14.96 -22.14
N TYR A 588 25.66 15.97 -21.45
CA TYR A 588 24.30 16.47 -21.62
C TYR A 588 24.25 17.69 -22.56
N PRO A 589 23.09 17.99 -23.18
CA PRO A 589 22.91 19.20 -23.97
C PRO A 589 23.11 20.45 -23.11
N GLU A 590 23.72 21.50 -23.67
CA GLU A 590 23.97 22.78 -22.97
C GLU A 590 22.65 23.43 -22.49
N GLU A 591 21.55 23.18 -23.19
CA GLU A 591 20.24 23.69 -22.81
C GLU A 591 19.73 23.16 -21.47
N LEU A 592 20.29 22.06 -20.95
CA LEU A 592 19.98 21.53 -19.63
C LEU A 592 20.13 22.62 -18.55
N ASP A 593 21.10 23.52 -18.68
CA ASP A 593 21.35 24.58 -17.69
C ASP A 593 20.16 25.53 -17.51
N ARG A 594 19.25 25.61 -18.48
CA ARG A 594 18.02 26.43 -18.40
C ARG A 594 17.00 25.92 -17.40
N VAL A 595 17.14 24.68 -16.95
CA VAL A 595 16.23 24.02 -16.00
C VAL A 595 16.93 23.62 -14.71
N LEU A 596 18.15 24.12 -14.50
CA LEU A 596 18.92 23.97 -13.28
C LEU A 596 18.96 25.28 -12.49
N ILE A 597 19.06 25.17 -11.18
CA ILE A 597 19.26 26.30 -10.26
C ILE A 597 20.36 25.95 -9.25
N SER A 598 20.97 26.95 -8.65
CA SER A 598 21.92 26.71 -7.56
C SER A 598 21.21 26.22 -6.29
N PRO A 599 21.87 25.42 -5.44
CA PRO A 599 21.34 25.04 -4.13
C PRO A 599 20.95 26.24 -3.27
N ASP A 600 21.71 27.33 -3.32
CA ASP A 600 21.42 28.56 -2.59
C ASP A 600 20.08 29.19 -3.02
N LEU A 601 19.82 29.29 -4.32
CA LEU A 601 18.55 29.80 -4.83
C LEU A 601 17.39 28.87 -4.46
N ALA A 602 17.60 27.55 -4.51
CA ALA A 602 16.60 26.57 -4.10
C ALA A 602 16.24 26.69 -2.61
N ASN A 603 17.24 26.94 -1.76
CA ASN A 603 17.11 27.15 -0.32
C ASN A 603 16.46 28.51 0.01
N GLU A 604 16.79 29.56 -0.74
CA GLU A 604 16.17 30.89 -0.60
C GLU A 604 14.67 30.81 -0.85
N ARG A 605 14.25 30.17 -1.96
CA ARG A 605 12.83 29.94 -2.27
C ARG A 605 12.10 29.17 -1.15
N GLU A 606 12.76 28.21 -0.51
CA GLU A 606 12.17 27.48 0.62
C GLU A 606 11.98 28.37 1.85
N ARG A 607 12.93 29.26 2.14
CA ARG A 607 12.81 30.24 3.23
C ARG A 607 11.72 31.26 2.95
N GLU A 608 11.65 31.77 1.72
CA GLU A 608 10.61 32.72 1.29
C GLU A 608 9.21 32.12 1.40
N ALA A 609 9.00 30.90 0.87
CA ALA A 609 7.71 30.22 0.95
C ALA A 609 7.26 29.97 2.40
N ARG A 610 8.21 29.65 3.30
CA ARG A 610 7.91 29.49 4.73
C ARG A 610 7.57 30.82 5.40
N ALA A 611 8.27 31.90 5.04
CA ALA A 611 8.00 33.23 5.57
C ALA A 611 6.62 33.73 5.11
N GLU A 612 6.29 33.59 3.83
CA GLU A 612 4.99 33.97 3.26
C GLU A 612 3.84 33.21 3.96
N LYS A 613 3.97 31.89 4.10
CA LYS A 613 2.98 31.07 4.80
C LYS A 613 2.82 31.44 6.28
N ALA A 614 3.91 31.81 6.95
CA ALA A 614 3.85 32.26 8.33
C ALA A 614 3.05 33.56 8.46
N VAL A 615 3.23 34.50 7.52
CA VAL A 615 2.45 35.75 7.45
C VAL A 615 0.98 35.46 7.18
N GLU A 616 0.65 34.61 6.19
CA GLU A 616 -0.74 34.23 5.89
C GLU A 616 -1.44 33.60 7.09
N THR A 617 -0.81 32.62 7.73
CA THR A 617 -1.35 31.94 8.92
C THR A 617 -1.61 32.92 10.06
N SER A 618 -0.73 33.92 10.18
CA SER A 618 -0.85 34.95 11.20
C SER A 618 -2.05 35.86 10.96
N VAL A 619 -2.21 36.33 9.71
CA VAL A 619 -3.35 37.15 9.28
C VAL A 619 -4.67 36.40 9.45
N GLU A 620 -4.72 35.11 9.08
CA GLU A 620 -5.91 34.27 9.28
C GLU A 620 -6.29 34.15 10.76
N ALA A 621 -5.31 33.95 11.65
CA ALA A 621 -5.54 33.88 13.08
C ALA A 621 -6.08 35.20 13.64
N GLU A 622 -5.55 36.35 13.20
CA GLU A 622 -6.05 37.67 13.61
C GLU A 622 -7.50 37.91 13.15
N LEU A 623 -7.81 37.60 11.88
CA LEU A 623 -9.15 37.75 11.32
C LEU A 623 -10.16 36.86 12.05
N GLU A 624 -9.81 35.60 12.31
CA GLU A 624 -10.70 34.65 12.97
C GLU A 624 -10.94 35.00 14.43
N VAL A 625 -9.90 35.42 15.16
CA VAL A 625 -10.04 35.93 16.54
C VAL A 625 -10.97 37.13 16.59
N HIS A 626 -10.85 38.06 15.64
CA HIS A 626 -11.75 39.20 15.56
C HIS A 626 -13.18 38.79 15.18
N ARG A 627 -13.34 37.88 14.21
CA ARG A 627 -14.64 37.38 13.72
C ARG A 627 -15.45 36.69 14.82
N LEU A 628 -14.80 35.87 15.65
CA LEU A 628 -15.43 35.15 16.75
C LEU A 628 -15.91 36.11 17.85
N GLY A 629 -15.21 37.22 18.05
CA GLY A 629 -15.64 38.31 18.92
C GLY A 629 -15.55 38.03 20.42
N ALA A 630 -15.67 39.08 21.22
CA ALA A 630 -15.42 39.03 22.67
C ALA A 630 -16.32 38.05 23.44
N ALA A 631 -17.60 37.95 23.06
CA ALA A 631 -18.56 37.08 23.74
C ALA A 631 -18.16 35.59 23.65
N PHE A 632 -17.78 35.14 22.44
CA PHE A 632 -17.29 33.79 22.21
C PHE A 632 -16.03 33.49 23.03
N TRP A 633 -15.06 34.40 23.01
CA TRP A 633 -13.80 34.21 23.76
C TRP A 633 -14.01 34.22 25.27
N ALA A 634 -14.98 34.99 25.78
CA ALA A 634 -15.36 34.96 27.18
C ALA A 634 -15.98 33.60 27.57
N GLU A 635 -16.83 33.05 26.70
CA GLU A 635 -17.44 31.73 26.90
C GLU A 635 -16.38 30.61 26.88
N ALA A 636 -15.51 30.62 25.86
CA ALA A 636 -14.38 29.69 25.76
C ALA A 636 -13.48 29.74 27.00
N ARG A 637 -13.18 30.95 27.48
CA ARG A 637 -12.38 31.16 28.70
C ARG A 637 -13.06 30.57 29.94
N ASN A 638 -14.35 30.83 30.13
CA ASN A 638 -15.08 30.35 31.31
C ASN A 638 -15.15 28.82 31.30
N TRP A 639 -15.51 28.25 30.15
CA TRP A 639 -15.56 26.80 29.94
C TRP A 639 -14.21 26.12 30.21
N ALA A 640 -13.11 26.75 29.77
CA ALA A 640 -11.76 26.27 30.03
C ALA A 640 -11.36 26.38 31.51
N ARG A 641 -11.76 27.45 32.19
CA ARG A 641 -11.41 27.74 33.59
C ARG A 641 -12.10 26.77 34.55
N GLU A 642 -13.36 26.46 34.31
CA GLU A 642 -14.13 25.48 35.11
C GLU A 642 -13.51 24.08 35.07
N ARG A 643 -12.85 23.74 33.96
CA ARG A 643 -12.25 22.41 33.72
C ARG A 643 -10.73 22.37 33.87
N GLY A 644 -10.08 23.51 34.14
CA GLY A 644 -8.62 23.59 34.31
C GLY A 644 -7.81 23.19 33.06
N LEU A 645 -8.36 23.40 31.85
CA LEU A 645 -7.80 22.83 30.61
C LEU A 645 -6.67 23.64 29.96
N LEU A 646 -6.45 24.88 30.40
CA LEU A 646 -5.48 25.80 29.80
C LEU A 646 -4.44 26.29 30.80
N SER A 647 -3.23 26.57 30.32
CA SER A 647 -2.15 27.16 31.12
C SER A 647 -2.48 28.60 31.55
N PRO A 648 -1.79 29.16 32.56
CA PRO A 648 -1.96 30.57 32.94
C PRO A 648 -1.72 31.55 31.79
N ARG A 649 -0.78 31.22 30.89
CA ARG A 649 -0.47 32.02 29.70
C ARG A 649 -1.64 32.01 28.71
N GLU A 650 -2.19 30.84 28.40
CA GLU A 650 -3.33 30.71 27.48
C GLU A 650 -4.59 31.38 28.04
N ASN A 651 -4.86 31.23 29.34
CA ASN A 651 -5.97 31.91 30.01
C ASN A 651 -5.85 33.44 29.94
N GLY A 652 -4.66 34.00 30.14
CA GLY A 652 -4.41 35.44 30.01
C GLY A 652 -4.55 35.96 28.57
N VAL A 653 -4.28 35.09 27.59
CA VAL A 653 -4.53 35.38 26.17
C VAL A 653 -6.02 35.40 25.87
N LEU A 654 -6.78 34.38 26.29
CA LEU A 654 -8.23 34.34 26.10
C LEU A 654 -8.94 35.51 26.82
N GLU A 655 -8.45 35.92 27.98
CA GLU A 655 -8.90 37.14 28.67
C GLU A 655 -8.71 38.40 27.82
N THR A 656 -7.58 38.48 27.11
CA THR A 656 -7.31 39.61 26.21
C THR A 656 -8.25 39.57 25.00
N CYS A 657 -8.52 38.40 24.42
CA CYS A 657 -9.49 38.23 23.33
C CYS A 657 -10.94 38.51 23.76
N ALA A 658 -11.31 38.18 25.00
CA ALA A 658 -12.62 38.47 25.58
C ALA A 658 -12.84 39.97 25.87
N ALA A 659 -11.78 40.78 25.84
CA ALA A 659 -11.84 42.22 26.07
C ALA A 659 -11.93 43.06 24.77
N ILE A 660 -12.08 42.42 23.60
CA ILE A 660 -12.28 43.13 22.33
C ILE A 660 -13.59 43.94 22.40
N PRO A 661 -13.63 45.21 21.93
CA PRO A 661 -12.56 45.98 21.28
C PRO A 661 -11.70 46.81 22.25
N SER A 662 -11.99 46.82 23.56
CA SER A 662 -11.29 47.65 24.54
C SER A 662 -9.80 47.31 24.70
N LYS A 663 -9.43 46.04 24.45
CA LYS A 663 -8.05 45.57 24.39
C LYS A 663 -7.91 44.61 23.21
N MET A 664 -6.99 44.91 22.30
CA MET A 664 -6.73 44.07 21.15
C MET A 664 -5.59 43.08 21.45
N PRO A 665 -5.75 41.78 21.13
CA PRO A 665 -4.64 40.83 21.19
C PRO A 665 -3.59 41.18 20.12
N SER A 666 -2.31 40.97 20.45
CA SER A 666 -1.22 41.00 19.47
C SER A 666 -1.23 39.76 18.58
N GLU A 667 -0.55 39.82 17.44
CA GLU A 667 -0.30 38.71 16.52
C GLU A 667 0.04 37.38 17.23
N LYS A 668 1.04 37.41 18.12
CA LYS A 668 1.44 36.23 18.92
C LYS A 668 0.34 35.74 19.86
N GLN A 669 -0.49 36.65 20.37
CA GLN A 669 -1.62 36.28 21.23
C GLN A 669 -2.76 35.67 20.39
N CYS A 670 -3.01 36.16 19.16
CA CYS A 670 -3.99 35.55 18.26
C CYS A 670 -3.62 34.10 17.91
N ALA A 671 -2.36 33.83 17.60
CA ALA A 671 -1.88 32.46 17.36
C ALA A 671 -2.07 31.55 18.59
N ILE A 672 -1.76 32.04 19.79
CA ILE A 672 -1.96 31.29 21.05
C ILE A 672 -3.46 31.07 21.32
N ALA A 673 -4.31 32.06 21.03
CA ALA A 673 -5.76 31.96 21.20
C ALA A 673 -6.36 30.87 20.30
N MET A 674 -5.93 30.81 19.03
CA MET A 674 -6.38 29.77 18.09
C MET A 674 -5.90 28.37 18.49
N SER A 675 -4.66 28.23 18.97
CA SER A 675 -4.16 26.96 19.50
C SER A 675 -4.92 26.51 20.75
N ALA A 676 -5.19 27.43 21.68
CA ALA A 676 -5.99 27.16 22.88
C ALA A 676 -7.43 26.78 22.51
N LEU A 677 -8.07 27.48 21.57
CA LEU A 677 -9.41 27.18 21.10
C LEU A 677 -9.51 25.76 20.53
N LYS A 678 -8.54 25.35 19.69
CA LYS A 678 -8.50 23.99 19.16
C LYS A 678 -8.44 22.94 20.27
N LYS A 679 -7.60 23.16 21.30
CA LYS A 679 -7.55 22.27 22.48
C LYS A 679 -8.89 22.18 23.19
N LEU A 680 -9.63 23.28 23.32
CA LEU A 680 -10.96 23.26 23.94
C LEU A 680 -11.97 22.50 23.08
N GLN A 681 -11.95 22.70 21.76
CA GLN A 681 -12.81 21.99 20.81
C GLN A 681 -12.57 20.48 20.83
N ASP A 682 -11.29 20.06 20.88
CA ASP A 682 -10.91 18.65 21.03
C ASP A 682 -11.42 18.04 22.35
N GLN A 683 -11.70 18.87 23.36
CA GLN A 683 -12.28 18.49 24.66
C GLN A 683 -13.81 18.66 24.72
N GLY A 684 -14.46 18.94 23.58
CA GLY A 684 -15.91 19.04 23.45
C GLY A 684 -16.50 20.44 23.62
N PHE A 685 -15.68 21.50 23.58
CA PHE A 685 -16.20 22.87 23.52
C PHE A 685 -16.84 23.15 22.16
N SER A 686 -18.14 23.46 22.18
CA SER A 686 -18.90 23.91 21.01
C SER A 686 -19.85 25.02 21.41
N THR A 687 -19.91 26.08 20.62
CA THR A 687 -20.87 27.17 20.78
C THR A 687 -21.66 27.32 19.49
N ASP A 688 -22.98 27.46 19.56
CA ASP A 688 -23.85 27.72 18.40
C ASP A 688 -23.67 29.14 17.86
N ALA A 689 -22.48 29.44 17.31
CA ALA A 689 -22.14 30.74 16.76
C ALA A 689 -22.46 30.86 15.25
N LYS A 690 -23.43 30.08 14.73
CA LYS A 690 -24.00 30.26 13.38
C LYS A 690 -25.32 31.06 13.36
N ALA A 691 -25.84 31.49 14.51
CA ALA A 691 -27.16 32.13 14.59
C ALA A 691 -27.18 33.67 14.43
N ASN A 692 -26.03 34.37 14.46
CA ASN A 692 -26.00 35.84 14.45
C ASN A 692 -25.11 36.44 13.36
N ALA A 693 -25.36 36.05 12.11
CA ALA A 693 -24.91 36.80 10.93
C ALA A 693 -26.07 36.92 9.94
N ASN A 694 -26.92 37.91 10.17
CA ASN A 694 -27.76 38.56 9.15
C ASN A 694 -27.33 40.02 9.05
#